data_AF-A0A336MLF7-F1
#
_entry.id   AF-A0A336MLF7-F1
#
_cell.length_a   1.000
_cell.length_b   1.000
_cell.length_c   1.000
_cell.angle_alpha   90.00
_cell.angle_beta   90.00
_cell.angle_gamma   90.00
#
_symmetry.space_group_name_H-M   'P 1'
#
loop_
_entity.id
_entity.type
_entity.pdbx_description
1 polymer ?
#
loop_
_entity_poly.entity_id
_entity_poly.type
_entity_poly.pdbx_seq_one_letter_code
_entity_poly.pdbx_strand_id
1 'polypeptide(L)'
;MTEILGKSAEEKYEYVLELLEKSEIGVSDGNVQLRRYLEQVKKILAERLNDEPHWSKISSEWLNRNINKLFGKNWEFLDFGLKLLGLLCRNESIFNDFLHDGVIQQVIEHHAKGELTDARLNHAYIVILRSMATHVSGLELIKQQQLWSVCFEEFKRTTIYLKRESARLLYDILLQLDGADDEMALKEVLKKLLLPLLGDIWLDSEHITVNDQENNQTLFKMLERLEDLLIMMFNSKQTTKLAYHLIVGFNLENKLWGCTVACVNQDFQIKLLRVLSYANVILYGYTEIPESDKTTQRPTVRQFYIRFYNMIGFCIQNRDPHSILMLNELTNHLCYCMDKKSPADIPGTLNLNFGDQVLILQLLPVLYKIKKLQCEKSQFLEEFCQKLFATSCEQTVRHMYAFRDVISQTSLCHGVIAVKSVKGLISMANYLSPSRGILVFQALVYILNEYVPATKTTTLPNGVRKVDLVLECSNLLSTIFNGLQTFVQKFNISWNDCVESTCIFHLSLTLLNNPGLSGRLSVQALNLVRIAIEHFLSPNMVLLMDNLEGSTMEKLGPTILKRLNDNESEVRDAAAELVTSIVEISKSKFPGFKKQILVNSICPMIVQLSETDRDIYVRASALKCLTNMVKIKQFWVHAFSSMNLLERLLQIVRREPEGIIRQEATGCLVAISAHQQLPPNIIDILFSTMSFLATNDLYYGVKIQAINFWSAYLEELFHNQGALDGKFPKETFSREHKKIVQLTPDQINRRLHKIIDSFSEKGGFGVLLAVLYDENDIEALKSCITLIQTLMNRLILYGFVGDNKKIDQNEDNADMKKSKFNSINGYNLPRVNDEDINLLAKAYAKLSTNDSNSFIYINGTVNESDEDLRGSKGIQIDTKYYEKFRQISGNEFIEIILRVNLDGILNAKSEWLQSSTGLESLLDDIILSFSSEKYEMDCY
;
A
#
# COMPACT_ATOMS: atom_id res chain seq x y z
N MET A 1 -21.33 40.33 -5.34
CA MET A 1 -20.07 39.54 -5.36
C MET A 1 -19.38 39.61 -4.01
N THR A 2 -18.76 40.73 -3.61
CA THR A 2 -18.29 40.98 -2.23
C THR A 2 -19.39 40.80 -1.17
N GLU A 3 -20.62 41.14 -1.53
CA GLU A 3 -21.81 40.95 -0.69
C GLU A 3 -22.28 39.48 -0.58
N ILE A 4 -21.83 38.57 -1.47
CA ILE A 4 -22.21 37.14 -1.47
C ILE A 4 -21.12 36.30 -0.81
N LEU A 5 -19.84 36.67 -0.95
CA LEU A 5 -18.73 36.01 -0.26
C LEU A 5 -18.83 36.12 1.28
N GLY A 6 -19.57 37.11 1.79
CA GLY A 6 -19.88 37.27 3.23
C GLY A 6 -21.18 36.62 3.72
N LYS A 7 -21.91 35.90 2.85
CA LYS A 7 -23.19 35.24 3.18
C LYS A 7 -23.02 33.86 3.81
N SER A 8 -24.09 33.31 4.38
CA SER A 8 -24.08 31.94 4.91
C SER A 8 -23.86 30.91 3.80
N ALA A 9 -23.41 29.71 4.19
CA ALA A 9 -23.20 28.62 3.24
C ALA A 9 -24.49 28.25 2.48
N GLU A 10 -25.67 28.34 3.11
CA GLU A 10 -26.97 28.08 2.45
C GLU A 10 -27.25 29.08 1.33
N GLU A 11 -27.05 30.38 1.60
CA GLU A 11 -27.31 31.43 0.62
C GLU A 11 -26.32 31.37 -0.55
N LYS A 12 -25.04 31.03 -0.27
CA LYS A 12 -24.04 30.77 -1.30
C LYS A 12 -24.43 29.56 -2.16
N TYR A 13 -24.97 28.51 -1.54
CA TYR A 13 -25.43 27.30 -2.23
C TYR A 13 -26.62 27.57 -3.15
N GLU A 14 -27.64 28.27 -2.67
CA GLU A 14 -28.79 28.67 -3.47
C GLU A 14 -28.35 29.52 -4.67
N TYR A 15 -27.43 30.48 -4.43
CA TYR A 15 -26.87 31.31 -5.49
C TYR A 15 -26.10 30.50 -6.54
N VAL A 16 -25.32 29.48 -6.13
CA VAL A 16 -24.65 28.57 -7.07
C VAL A 16 -25.68 27.82 -7.93
N LEU A 17 -26.78 27.30 -7.36
CA LEU A 17 -27.84 26.65 -8.14
C LEU A 17 -28.53 27.60 -9.13
N GLU A 18 -28.73 28.87 -8.75
CA GLU A 18 -29.26 29.90 -9.66
C GLU A 18 -28.28 30.23 -10.81
N LEU A 19 -26.98 30.24 -10.54
CA LEU A 19 -25.95 30.42 -11.58
C LEU A 19 -25.97 29.27 -12.59
N LEU A 20 -26.17 28.04 -12.13
CA LEU A 20 -26.36 26.87 -13.01
C LEU A 20 -27.63 26.98 -13.87
N GLU A 21 -28.68 27.65 -13.39
CA GLU A 21 -29.88 27.94 -14.18
C GLU A 21 -29.61 28.95 -15.32
N LYS A 22 -28.69 29.90 -15.15
CA LYS A 22 -28.42 30.97 -16.14
C LYS A 22 -27.43 30.58 -17.26
N SER A 23 -26.57 29.59 -17.03
CA SER A 23 -25.66 28.94 -17.99
C SER A 23 -24.81 29.85 -18.89
N GLU A 24 -23.70 30.37 -18.35
CA GLU A 24 -22.51 30.83 -19.09
C GLU A 24 -21.23 30.10 -18.63
N ILE A 25 -21.27 28.76 -18.44
CA ILE A 25 -20.05 28.00 -18.13
C ILE A 25 -19.33 27.61 -19.42
N GLY A 26 -18.11 28.13 -19.60
CA GLY A 26 -17.18 27.70 -20.63
C GLY A 26 -16.79 26.22 -20.45
N VAL A 27 -16.80 25.49 -21.57
CA VAL A 27 -16.86 24.01 -21.65
C VAL A 27 -15.58 23.28 -21.17
N SER A 28 -14.51 23.96 -20.76
CA SER A 28 -13.25 23.29 -20.36
C SER A 28 -13.09 23.04 -18.85
N ASP A 29 -13.52 23.95 -17.95
CA ASP A 29 -13.28 23.85 -16.50
C ASP A 29 -14.49 23.38 -15.66
N GLY A 30 -15.70 23.38 -16.24
CA GLY A 30 -16.94 23.05 -15.52
C GLY A 30 -17.00 21.62 -14.96
N ASN A 31 -16.29 20.66 -15.57
CA ASN A 31 -16.42 19.23 -15.24
C ASN A 31 -15.76 18.86 -13.89
N VAL A 32 -14.66 19.52 -13.52
CA VAL A 32 -13.94 19.23 -12.27
C VAL A 32 -14.64 19.94 -11.10
N GLN A 33 -15.03 21.20 -11.30
CA GLN A 33 -15.69 22.01 -10.27
C GLN A 33 -17.09 21.46 -9.93
N LEU A 34 -17.92 21.12 -10.92
CA LEU A 34 -19.25 20.55 -10.67
C LEU A 34 -19.21 19.17 -10.01
N ARG A 35 -18.20 18.34 -10.31
CA ARG A 35 -18.03 17.04 -9.63
C ARG A 35 -17.59 17.20 -8.19
N ARG A 36 -16.60 18.06 -7.93
CA ARG A 36 -16.16 18.38 -6.56
C ARG A 36 -17.33 18.96 -5.76
N TYR A 37 -18.12 19.82 -6.40
CA TYR A 37 -19.35 20.37 -5.84
C TYR A 37 -20.36 19.27 -5.48
N LEU A 38 -20.69 18.38 -6.42
CA LEU A 38 -21.64 17.30 -6.17
C LEU A 38 -21.19 16.31 -5.09
N GLU A 39 -19.89 15.99 -4.98
CA GLU A 39 -19.37 15.15 -3.90
C GLU A 39 -19.47 15.83 -2.53
N GLN A 40 -19.21 17.14 -2.45
CA GLN A 40 -19.40 17.88 -1.20
C GLN A 40 -20.88 18.01 -0.83
N VAL A 41 -21.76 18.32 -1.79
CA VAL A 41 -23.21 18.37 -1.59
C VAL A 41 -23.74 17.02 -1.14
N LYS A 42 -23.28 15.92 -1.73
CA LYS A 42 -23.61 14.56 -1.31
C LYS A 42 -23.16 14.28 0.12
N LYS A 43 -21.98 14.74 0.53
CA LYS A 43 -21.48 14.61 1.91
C LYS A 43 -22.38 15.38 2.90
N ILE A 44 -22.72 16.63 2.59
CA ILE A 44 -23.62 17.46 3.40
C ILE A 44 -25.00 16.81 3.52
N LEU A 45 -25.60 16.43 2.39
CA LEU A 45 -26.91 15.78 2.38
C LEU A 45 -26.84 14.45 3.14
N ALA A 46 -25.80 13.64 2.99
CA ALA A 46 -25.66 12.37 3.72
C ALA A 46 -25.46 12.55 5.23
N GLU A 47 -24.75 13.60 5.66
CA GLU A 47 -24.50 13.90 7.08
C GLU A 47 -25.67 14.64 7.75
N ARG A 48 -26.50 15.37 6.99
CA ARG A 48 -27.51 16.31 7.53
C ARG A 48 -28.94 16.10 7.03
N LEU A 49 -29.23 15.06 6.24
CA LEU A 49 -30.57 14.73 5.70
C LEU A 49 -31.66 14.61 6.78
N ASN A 50 -31.28 14.32 8.03
CA ASN A 50 -32.21 14.21 9.16
C ASN A 50 -32.22 15.43 10.09
N ASP A 51 -31.20 16.30 10.06
CA ASP A 51 -31.00 17.36 11.05
C ASP A 51 -31.26 18.78 10.50
N GLU A 52 -31.11 19.02 9.18
CA GLU A 52 -31.31 20.34 8.56
C GLU A 52 -32.12 20.27 7.23
N PRO A 53 -33.47 20.37 7.26
CA PRO A 53 -34.34 20.19 6.09
C PRO A 53 -34.27 21.31 5.04
N HIS A 54 -33.44 22.34 5.26
CA HIS A 54 -33.39 23.51 4.38
C HIS A 54 -32.70 23.21 3.04
N TRP A 55 -31.58 22.47 3.08
CA TRP A 55 -30.81 22.09 1.88
C TRP A 55 -31.57 21.20 0.91
N SER A 56 -32.33 20.24 1.45
CA SER A 56 -33.20 19.37 0.64
C SER A 56 -34.35 20.15 0.03
N LYS A 57 -34.96 21.10 0.76
CA LYS A 57 -36.01 21.97 0.26
C LYS A 57 -35.54 22.85 -0.91
N ILE A 58 -34.42 23.56 -0.75
CA ILE A 58 -33.83 24.41 -1.82
C ILE A 58 -33.54 23.56 -3.08
N SER A 59 -32.96 22.37 -2.88
CA SER A 59 -32.66 21.44 -3.98
C SER A 59 -33.91 20.96 -4.70
N SER A 60 -34.97 20.60 -3.96
CA SER A 60 -36.23 20.11 -4.52
C SER A 60 -36.99 21.19 -5.30
N GLU A 61 -37.06 22.41 -4.76
CA GLU A 61 -37.67 23.56 -5.45
C GLU A 61 -36.91 23.93 -6.72
N TRP A 62 -35.59 23.82 -6.72
CA TRP A 62 -34.78 24.05 -7.92
C TRP A 62 -35.03 22.97 -8.98
N LEU A 63 -35.05 21.69 -8.61
CA LEU A 63 -35.31 20.58 -9.55
C LEU A 63 -36.72 20.66 -10.16
N ASN A 64 -37.76 20.90 -9.35
CA ASN A 64 -39.13 21.04 -9.82
C ASN A 64 -39.26 22.15 -10.87
N ARG A 65 -38.54 23.26 -10.71
CA ARG A 65 -38.56 24.38 -11.67
C ARG A 65 -37.75 24.12 -12.93
N ASN A 66 -36.69 23.32 -12.86
CA ASN A 66 -35.65 23.28 -13.89
C ASN A 66 -35.47 21.95 -14.60
N ILE A 67 -36.04 20.82 -14.14
CA ILE A 67 -35.78 19.50 -14.72
C ILE A 67 -36.05 19.43 -16.24
N ASN A 68 -37.15 20.02 -16.72
CA ASN A 68 -37.47 20.09 -18.15
C ASN A 68 -36.46 20.94 -18.95
N LYS A 69 -35.98 22.03 -18.35
CA LYS A 69 -34.96 22.87 -18.99
C LYS A 69 -33.62 22.12 -19.09
N LEU A 70 -33.32 21.23 -18.14
CA LEU A 70 -32.07 20.46 -18.12
C LEU A 70 -31.95 19.48 -19.30
N PHE A 71 -33.06 18.88 -19.77
CA PHE A 71 -33.04 17.96 -20.92
C PHE A 71 -32.64 18.64 -22.25
N GLY A 72 -32.66 19.97 -22.33
CA GLY A 72 -32.16 20.75 -23.47
C GLY A 72 -30.79 21.43 -23.25
N LYS A 73 -30.17 21.26 -22.08
CA LYS A 73 -28.86 21.86 -21.74
C LYS A 73 -27.71 20.88 -21.99
N ASN A 74 -26.47 21.35 -21.79
CA ASN A 74 -25.27 20.51 -21.83
C ASN A 74 -25.41 19.30 -20.86
N TRP A 75 -24.98 18.13 -21.31
CA TRP A 75 -25.08 16.84 -20.61
C TRP A 75 -24.47 16.86 -19.19
N GLU A 76 -23.53 17.77 -18.90
CA GLU A 76 -22.94 17.96 -17.56
C GLU A 76 -23.96 18.44 -16.52
N PHE A 77 -24.82 19.37 -16.91
CA PHE A 77 -25.86 19.90 -16.03
C PHE A 77 -27.00 18.90 -15.85
N LEU A 78 -27.31 18.15 -16.91
CA LEU A 78 -28.29 17.08 -16.84
C LEU A 78 -27.80 15.93 -15.93
N ASP A 79 -26.54 15.51 -16.06
CA ASP A 79 -25.92 14.51 -15.17
C ASP A 79 -25.93 14.97 -13.71
N PHE A 80 -25.59 16.23 -13.43
CA PHE A 80 -25.68 16.82 -12.10
C PHE A 80 -27.11 16.79 -11.56
N GLY A 81 -28.09 17.27 -12.32
CA GLY A 81 -29.49 17.34 -11.91
C GLY A 81 -30.09 15.95 -11.65
N LEU A 82 -29.82 14.97 -12.52
CA LEU A 82 -30.28 13.60 -12.35
C LEU A 82 -29.66 12.93 -11.10
N LYS A 83 -28.37 13.16 -10.83
CA LYS A 83 -27.73 12.65 -9.61
C LYS A 83 -28.28 13.31 -8.35
N LEU A 84 -28.54 14.61 -8.38
CA LEU A 84 -29.17 15.33 -7.26
C LEU A 84 -30.59 14.78 -7.01
N LEU A 85 -31.38 14.57 -8.07
CA LEU A 85 -32.69 13.93 -7.98
C LEU A 85 -32.60 12.54 -7.32
N GLY A 86 -31.65 11.71 -7.75
CA GLY A 86 -31.42 10.39 -7.14
C GLY A 86 -31.14 10.46 -5.63
N LEU A 87 -30.31 11.42 -5.20
CA LEU A 87 -30.02 11.63 -3.77
C LEU A 87 -31.28 11.98 -2.96
N LEU A 88 -32.14 12.85 -3.51
CA LEU A 88 -33.38 13.27 -2.84
C LEU A 88 -34.46 12.17 -2.83
N CYS A 89 -34.59 11.41 -3.92
CA CYS A 89 -35.55 10.31 -4.07
C CYS A 89 -35.31 9.14 -3.11
N ARG A 90 -34.19 9.13 -2.37
CA ARG A 90 -33.96 8.19 -1.28
C ARG A 90 -34.92 8.42 -0.10
N ASN A 91 -35.44 9.64 0.07
CA ASN A 91 -36.51 9.94 1.02
C ASN A 91 -37.87 9.70 0.34
N GLU A 92 -38.68 8.80 0.91
CA GLU A 92 -39.98 8.41 0.34
C GLU A 92 -40.98 9.59 0.25
N SER A 93 -40.94 10.54 1.19
CA SER A 93 -41.81 11.72 1.15
C SER A 93 -41.47 12.62 -0.04
N ILE A 94 -40.19 12.94 -0.20
CA ILE A 94 -39.71 13.81 -1.30
C ILE A 94 -39.93 13.12 -2.66
N PHE A 95 -39.72 11.80 -2.71
CA PHE A 95 -40.05 11.01 -3.90
C PHE A 95 -41.53 11.11 -4.28
N ASN A 96 -42.44 10.99 -3.31
CA ASN A 96 -43.88 11.09 -3.56
C ASN A 96 -44.28 12.49 -4.04
N ASP A 97 -43.65 13.55 -3.52
CA ASP A 97 -43.84 14.92 -4.00
C ASP A 97 -43.40 15.03 -5.48
N PHE A 98 -42.20 14.55 -5.83
CA PHE A 98 -41.72 14.54 -7.22
C PHE A 98 -42.56 13.66 -8.15
N LEU A 99 -43.15 12.58 -7.64
CA LEU A 99 -44.05 11.73 -8.40
C LEU A 99 -45.36 12.45 -8.70
N HIS A 100 -45.94 13.13 -7.71
CA HIS A 100 -47.14 13.95 -7.86
C HIS A 100 -46.90 15.13 -8.82
N ASP A 101 -45.74 15.78 -8.72
CA ASP A 101 -45.35 16.90 -9.58
C ASP A 101 -44.93 16.47 -11.00
N GLY A 102 -44.91 15.17 -11.28
CA GLY A 102 -44.62 14.60 -12.60
C GLY A 102 -43.13 14.60 -12.99
N VAL A 103 -42.22 14.99 -12.09
CA VAL A 103 -40.77 15.03 -12.35
C VAL A 103 -40.22 13.63 -12.66
N ILE A 104 -40.62 12.62 -11.88
CA ILE A 104 -40.18 11.23 -12.10
C ILE A 104 -40.68 10.70 -13.44
N GLN A 105 -41.94 10.97 -13.77
CA GLN A 105 -42.55 10.52 -15.03
C GLN A 105 -41.85 11.13 -16.25
N GLN A 106 -41.47 12.42 -16.18
CA GLN A 106 -40.69 13.07 -17.22
C GLN A 106 -39.33 12.37 -17.45
N VAL A 107 -38.59 12.07 -16.38
CA VAL A 107 -37.30 11.38 -16.49
C VAL A 107 -37.45 10.01 -17.16
N ILE A 108 -38.48 9.24 -16.77
CA ILE A 108 -38.78 7.93 -17.37
C ILE A 108 -39.11 8.07 -18.87
N GLU A 109 -39.94 9.04 -19.25
CA GLU A 109 -40.30 9.29 -20.65
C GLU A 109 -39.10 9.70 -21.51
N HIS A 110 -38.21 10.55 -21.00
CA HIS A 110 -36.99 10.94 -21.69
C HIS A 110 -36.00 9.77 -21.86
N HIS A 111 -35.92 8.87 -20.86
CA HIS A 111 -35.19 7.62 -21.02
C HIS A 111 -35.79 6.76 -22.14
N ALA A 112 -37.11 6.54 -22.12
CA ALA A 112 -37.82 5.71 -23.10
C ALA A 112 -37.71 6.23 -24.54
N LYS A 113 -37.61 7.56 -24.73
CA LYS A 113 -37.35 8.20 -26.04
C LYS A 113 -35.91 8.05 -26.53
N GLY A 114 -35.00 7.51 -25.71
CA GLY A 114 -33.59 7.36 -26.06
C GLY A 114 -32.79 8.66 -25.98
N GLU A 115 -33.25 9.64 -25.21
CA GLU A 115 -32.56 10.93 -25.06
C GLU A 115 -31.41 10.84 -24.04
N LEU A 116 -31.43 9.83 -23.16
CA LEU A 116 -30.37 9.52 -22.19
C LEU A 116 -29.33 8.51 -22.72
N THR A 117 -28.85 8.66 -23.96
CA THR A 117 -27.95 7.67 -24.59
C THR A 117 -26.50 7.70 -24.11
N ASP A 118 -26.07 8.76 -23.42
CA ASP A 118 -24.70 8.83 -22.86
C ASP A 118 -24.52 7.88 -21.67
N ALA A 119 -23.34 7.28 -21.54
CA ALA A 119 -23.03 6.34 -20.46
C ALA A 119 -23.21 6.94 -19.06
N ARG A 120 -22.93 8.25 -18.91
CA ARG A 120 -23.03 8.99 -17.63
C ARG A 120 -24.48 9.24 -17.26
N LEU A 121 -25.29 9.60 -18.25
CA LEU A 121 -26.73 9.82 -18.07
C LEU A 121 -27.46 8.51 -17.75
N ASN A 122 -27.10 7.41 -18.42
CA ASN A 122 -27.59 6.08 -18.06
C ASN A 122 -27.20 5.68 -16.63
N HIS A 123 -25.96 6.00 -16.23
CA HIS A 123 -25.53 5.77 -14.86
C HIS A 123 -26.34 6.60 -13.86
N ALA A 124 -26.59 7.88 -14.14
CA ALA A 124 -27.43 8.74 -13.29
C ALA A 124 -28.87 8.20 -13.19
N TYR A 125 -29.45 7.74 -14.30
CA TYR A 125 -30.76 7.10 -14.31
C TYR A 125 -30.82 5.82 -13.46
N ILE A 126 -29.82 4.94 -13.57
CA ILE A 126 -29.70 3.74 -12.72
C ILE A 126 -29.60 4.12 -11.24
N VAL A 127 -28.86 5.19 -10.90
CA VAL A 127 -28.75 5.69 -9.52
C VAL A 127 -30.10 6.20 -8.99
N ILE A 128 -30.91 6.86 -9.83
CA ILE A 128 -32.27 7.27 -9.45
C ILE A 128 -33.12 6.04 -9.15
N LEU A 129 -33.18 5.07 -10.06
CA LEU A 129 -33.96 3.84 -9.86
C LEU A 129 -33.52 3.08 -8.61
N ARG A 130 -32.22 3.04 -8.34
CA ARG A 130 -31.68 2.39 -7.14
C ARG A 130 -32.10 3.10 -5.86
N SER A 131 -32.21 4.42 -5.89
CA SER A 131 -32.68 5.22 -4.76
C SER A 131 -34.18 5.00 -4.55
N MET A 132 -34.96 4.91 -5.62
CA MET A 132 -36.39 4.57 -5.58
C MET A 132 -36.64 3.15 -5.04
N ALA A 133 -35.78 2.19 -5.38
CA ALA A 133 -35.90 0.81 -4.90
C ALA A 133 -35.70 0.66 -3.38
N THR A 134 -35.31 1.71 -2.65
CA THR A 134 -35.09 1.65 -1.19
C THR A 134 -36.38 1.72 -0.37
N HIS A 135 -37.51 2.10 -0.97
CA HIS A 135 -38.81 2.24 -0.30
C HIS A 135 -39.95 1.61 -1.10
N VAL A 136 -41.10 1.41 -0.44
CA VAL A 136 -42.22 0.62 -0.98
C VAL A 136 -42.88 1.33 -2.16
N SER A 137 -43.09 2.64 -2.05
CA SER A 137 -43.74 3.44 -3.10
C SER A 137 -42.94 3.42 -4.42
N GLY A 138 -41.61 3.53 -4.33
CA GLY A 138 -40.72 3.48 -5.49
C GLY A 138 -40.59 2.08 -6.08
N LEU A 139 -40.54 1.04 -5.24
CA LEU A 139 -40.51 -0.35 -5.71
C LEU A 139 -41.78 -0.72 -6.48
N GLU A 140 -42.95 -0.26 -6.02
CA GLU A 140 -44.23 -0.48 -6.70
C GLU A 140 -44.25 0.18 -8.09
N LEU A 141 -43.72 1.41 -8.21
CA LEU A 141 -43.57 2.09 -9.51
C LEU A 141 -42.62 1.34 -10.46
N ILE A 142 -41.47 0.89 -9.94
CA ILE A 142 -40.48 0.11 -10.71
C ILE A 142 -41.13 -1.18 -11.24
N LYS A 143 -41.96 -1.84 -10.43
CA LYS A 143 -42.70 -3.04 -10.81
C LYS A 143 -43.75 -2.74 -11.89
N GLN A 144 -44.65 -1.79 -11.63
CA GLN A 144 -45.78 -1.47 -12.51
C GLN A 144 -45.33 -1.04 -13.91
N GLN A 145 -44.26 -0.25 -14.00
CA GLN A 145 -43.73 0.24 -15.28
C GLN A 145 -42.57 -0.62 -15.84
N GLN A 146 -42.25 -1.76 -15.21
CA GLN A 146 -41.14 -2.65 -15.59
C GLN A 146 -39.78 -1.93 -15.78
N LEU A 147 -39.49 -0.92 -14.95
CA LEU A 147 -38.28 -0.10 -15.06
C LEU A 147 -36.99 -0.92 -14.81
N TRP A 148 -37.11 -2.05 -14.13
CA TRP A 148 -36.03 -3.02 -13.92
C TRP A 148 -35.48 -3.60 -15.25
N SER A 149 -36.23 -3.50 -16.35
CA SER A 149 -35.81 -3.98 -17.67
C SER A 149 -34.55 -3.29 -18.20
N VAL A 150 -34.27 -2.07 -17.74
CA VAL A 150 -33.05 -1.31 -18.07
C VAL A 150 -31.76 -2.06 -17.71
N CYS A 151 -31.81 -2.93 -16.70
CA CYS A 151 -30.67 -3.77 -16.31
C CYS A 151 -30.28 -4.79 -17.39
N PHE A 152 -31.16 -5.03 -18.37
CA PHE A 152 -30.95 -5.99 -19.46
C PHE A 152 -30.64 -5.32 -20.80
N GLU A 153 -30.73 -4.00 -20.90
CA GLU A 153 -30.49 -3.25 -22.13
C GLU A 153 -29.01 -3.17 -22.51
N GLU A 154 -28.73 -3.00 -23.81
CA GLU A 154 -27.39 -2.77 -24.32
C GLU A 154 -27.15 -1.28 -24.55
N PHE A 155 -26.36 -0.66 -23.68
CA PHE A 155 -25.97 0.73 -23.85
C PHE A 155 -24.91 0.87 -24.94
N LYS A 156 -25.07 1.86 -25.83
CA LYS A 156 -24.12 2.16 -26.93
C LYS A 156 -22.66 2.36 -26.47
N ARG A 157 -22.46 2.78 -25.21
CA ARG A 157 -21.14 2.95 -24.56
C ARG A 157 -21.16 2.41 -23.13
N THR A 158 -21.04 1.10 -22.95
CA THR A 158 -20.95 0.51 -21.60
C THR A 158 -19.58 0.74 -20.95
N THR A 159 -19.56 1.39 -19.78
CA THR A 159 -18.37 1.44 -18.90
C THR A 159 -18.43 0.35 -17.83
N ILE A 160 -17.29 0.02 -17.22
CA ILE A 160 -17.23 -0.93 -16.10
C ILE A 160 -18.10 -0.44 -14.91
N TYR A 161 -18.14 0.88 -14.67
CA TYR A 161 -18.96 1.50 -13.63
C TYR A 161 -20.46 1.30 -13.89
N LEU A 162 -20.90 1.53 -15.12
CA LEU A 162 -22.30 1.33 -15.51
C LEU A 162 -22.72 -0.13 -15.37
N LYS A 163 -21.88 -1.08 -15.80
CA LYS A 163 -22.13 -2.52 -15.60
C LYS A 163 -22.29 -2.87 -14.12
N ARG A 164 -21.37 -2.38 -13.27
CA ARG A 164 -21.39 -2.65 -11.82
C ARG A 164 -22.63 -2.08 -11.13
N GLU A 165 -23.00 -0.83 -11.43
CA GLU A 165 -24.20 -0.23 -10.83
C GLU A 165 -25.49 -0.84 -11.38
N SER A 166 -25.53 -1.26 -12.66
CA SER A 166 -26.66 -2.01 -13.22
C SER A 166 -26.86 -3.35 -12.52
N ALA A 167 -25.79 -4.12 -12.30
CA ALA A 167 -25.88 -5.37 -11.55
C ALA A 167 -26.34 -5.14 -10.11
N ARG A 168 -25.93 -4.01 -9.51
CA ARG A 168 -26.31 -3.64 -8.14
C ARG A 168 -27.77 -3.25 -8.04
N LEU A 169 -28.28 -2.48 -8.99
CA LEU A 169 -29.70 -2.18 -9.11
C LEU A 169 -30.52 -3.47 -9.23
N LEU A 170 -30.10 -4.40 -10.11
CA LEU A 170 -30.78 -5.68 -10.27
C LEU A 170 -30.82 -6.47 -8.96
N TYR A 171 -29.69 -6.57 -8.26
CA TYR A 171 -29.63 -7.25 -6.96
C TYR A 171 -30.50 -6.57 -5.90
N ASP A 172 -30.43 -5.24 -5.78
CA ASP A 172 -31.20 -4.46 -4.80
C ASP A 172 -32.72 -4.64 -5.04
N ILE A 173 -33.18 -4.58 -6.31
CA ILE A 173 -34.60 -4.82 -6.67
C ILE A 173 -35.01 -6.26 -6.30
N LEU A 174 -34.23 -7.26 -6.70
CA LEU A 174 -34.54 -8.66 -6.43
C LEU A 174 -34.60 -8.94 -4.92
N LEU A 175 -33.71 -8.35 -4.12
CA LEU A 175 -33.70 -8.49 -2.67
C LEU A 175 -34.91 -7.83 -2.01
N GLN A 176 -35.34 -6.67 -2.51
CA GLN A 176 -36.53 -5.99 -1.99
C GLN A 176 -37.82 -6.74 -2.35
N LEU A 177 -37.91 -7.30 -3.55
CA LEU A 177 -39.02 -8.19 -3.93
C LEU A 177 -39.06 -9.46 -3.08
N ASP A 178 -37.89 -10.04 -2.76
CA ASP A 178 -37.75 -11.17 -1.84
C ASP A 178 -38.25 -10.82 -0.43
N GLY A 179 -37.85 -9.66 0.10
CA GLY A 179 -38.26 -9.18 1.42
C GLY A 179 -39.75 -8.79 1.52
N ALA A 180 -40.37 -8.41 0.39
CA ALA A 180 -41.80 -8.14 0.30
C ALA A 180 -42.66 -9.40 0.08
N ASP A 181 -42.04 -10.59 -0.01
CA ASP A 181 -42.69 -11.87 -0.35
C ASP A 181 -43.47 -11.83 -1.69
N ASP A 182 -43.08 -10.96 -2.64
CA ASP A 182 -43.67 -10.87 -3.99
C ASP A 182 -43.01 -11.89 -4.95
N GLU A 183 -43.29 -13.17 -4.71
CA GLU A 183 -42.69 -14.30 -5.44
C GLU A 183 -42.96 -14.22 -6.97
N MET A 184 -44.10 -13.66 -7.37
CA MET A 184 -44.49 -13.56 -8.79
C MET A 184 -43.61 -12.55 -9.53
N ALA A 185 -43.48 -11.33 -9.02
CA ALA A 185 -42.61 -10.31 -9.61
C ALA A 185 -41.14 -10.76 -9.59
N LEU A 186 -40.71 -11.38 -8.48
CA LEU A 186 -39.36 -11.93 -8.37
C LEU A 186 -39.05 -12.95 -9.48
N LYS A 187 -39.95 -13.93 -9.68
CA LYS A 187 -39.80 -14.95 -10.75
C LYS A 187 -39.84 -14.33 -12.14
N GLU A 188 -40.62 -13.28 -12.37
CA GLU A 188 -40.68 -12.60 -13.66
C GLU A 188 -39.32 -11.98 -14.04
N VAL A 189 -38.70 -11.23 -13.13
CA VAL A 189 -37.38 -10.61 -13.34
C VAL A 189 -36.31 -11.69 -13.57
N LEU A 190 -36.30 -12.74 -12.75
CA LEU A 190 -35.37 -13.87 -12.90
C LEU A 190 -35.57 -14.62 -14.22
N LYS A 191 -36.82 -14.84 -14.64
CA LYS A 191 -37.15 -15.48 -15.92
C LYS A 191 -36.61 -14.64 -17.09
N LYS A 192 -36.65 -13.31 -17.01
CA LYS A 192 -36.08 -12.43 -18.04
C LYS A 192 -34.55 -12.55 -18.11
N LEU A 193 -33.86 -12.58 -16.96
CA LEU A 193 -32.41 -12.81 -16.89
C LEU A 193 -32.02 -14.15 -17.53
N LEU A 194 -32.77 -15.20 -17.20
CA LEU A 194 -32.50 -16.57 -17.65
C LEU A 194 -33.10 -16.90 -19.02
N LEU A 195 -33.78 -15.96 -19.68
CA LEU A 195 -34.45 -16.22 -20.96
C LEU A 195 -33.54 -16.90 -22.01
N PRO A 196 -32.27 -16.49 -22.19
CA PRO A 196 -31.36 -17.18 -23.11
C PRO A 196 -31.11 -18.64 -22.76
N LEU A 197 -31.29 -19.04 -21.51
CA LEU A 197 -31.12 -20.40 -21.00
C LEU A 197 -32.45 -21.20 -21.00
N LEU A 198 -33.59 -20.51 -20.99
CA LEU A 198 -34.93 -21.10 -20.90
C LEU A 198 -35.62 -21.32 -22.26
N GLY A 199 -35.19 -20.62 -23.31
CA GLY A 199 -35.80 -20.76 -24.63
C GLY A 199 -35.57 -22.14 -25.26
N ASP A 200 -36.52 -22.60 -26.07
CA ASP A 200 -36.48 -23.89 -26.81
C ASP A 200 -35.36 -23.97 -27.88
N ILE A 201 -34.54 -22.92 -28.00
CA ILE A 201 -33.42 -22.82 -28.95
C ILE A 201 -32.41 -23.98 -28.78
N TRP A 202 -32.39 -24.62 -27.60
CA TRP A 202 -31.37 -25.61 -27.21
C TRP A 202 -31.85 -27.07 -27.20
N LEU A 203 -33.16 -27.33 -27.22
CA LEU A 203 -33.72 -28.65 -26.89
C LEU A 203 -34.01 -29.54 -28.11
N ASP A 204 -34.06 -28.99 -29.32
CA ASP A 204 -34.55 -29.71 -30.51
C ASP A 204 -33.47 -30.27 -31.46
N SER A 205 -32.19 -30.17 -31.14
CA SER A 205 -31.15 -30.72 -32.02
C SER A 205 -30.11 -31.51 -31.25
N GLU A 206 -30.09 -32.82 -31.47
CA GLU A 206 -29.01 -33.76 -31.12
C GLU A 206 -27.62 -33.34 -31.66
N HIS A 207 -27.57 -32.26 -32.45
CA HIS A 207 -26.36 -31.58 -32.89
C HIS A 207 -26.56 -30.06 -32.82
N ILE A 208 -26.22 -29.44 -31.68
CA ILE A 208 -25.95 -28.00 -31.65
C ILE A 208 -24.80 -27.77 -32.63
N THR A 209 -25.08 -27.12 -33.76
CA THR A 209 -24.04 -26.71 -34.70
C THR A 209 -23.12 -25.71 -33.97
N VAL A 210 -21.88 -26.16 -33.83
CA VAL A 210 -20.75 -25.60 -33.08
C VAL A 210 -20.38 -24.12 -33.39
N ASN A 211 -21.14 -23.36 -34.18
CA ASN A 211 -20.66 -22.09 -34.74
C ASN A 211 -21.60 -20.87 -34.70
N ASP A 212 -22.70 -20.89 -33.96
CA ASP A 212 -23.55 -19.69 -33.90
C ASP A 212 -22.97 -18.64 -32.92
N GLN A 213 -22.13 -17.75 -33.45
CA GLN A 213 -21.38 -16.74 -32.71
C GLN A 213 -22.31 -15.81 -31.93
N GLU A 214 -23.51 -15.54 -32.45
CA GLU A 214 -24.51 -14.65 -31.83
C GLU A 214 -25.15 -15.29 -30.59
N ASN A 215 -25.50 -16.57 -30.67
CA ASN A 215 -26.02 -17.34 -29.53
C ASN A 215 -24.97 -17.50 -28.41
N ASN A 216 -23.71 -17.77 -28.79
CA ASN A 216 -22.61 -17.84 -27.82
C ASN A 216 -22.35 -16.50 -27.13
N GLN A 217 -22.42 -15.38 -27.86
CA GLN A 217 -22.29 -14.04 -27.27
C GLN A 217 -23.46 -13.73 -26.33
N THR A 218 -24.68 -14.11 -26.70
CA THR A 218 -25.88 -13.91 -25.87
C THR A 218 -25.78 -14.69 -24.57
N LEU A 219 -25.38 -15.97 -24.63
CA LEU A 219 -25.13 -16.79 -23.44
C LEU A 219 -24.00 -16.22 -22.59
N PHE A 220 -22.89 -15.80 -23.20
CA PHE A 220 -21.77 -15.24 -22.47
C PHE A 220 -22.18 -13.98 -21.68
N LYS A 221 -22.93 -13.06 -22.31
CA LYS A 221 -23.48 -11.86 -21.65
C LYS A 221 -24.44 -12.22 -20.51
N MET A 222 -25.27 -13.25 -20.69
CA MET A 222 -26.14 -13.76 -19.63
C MET A 222 -25.32 -14.31 -18.45
N LEU A 223 -24.28 -15.12 -18.72
CA LEU A 223 -23.39 -15.64 -17.69
C LEU A 223 -22.63 -14.52 -16.97
N GLU A 224 -22.21 -13.45 -17.65
CA GLU A 224 -21.61 -12.27 -17.01
C GLU A 224 -22.59 -11.65 -15.99
N ARG A 225 -23.83 -11.38 -16.40
CA ARG A 225 -24.86 -10.80 -15.52
C ARG A 225 -25.20 -11.72 -14.35
N LEU A 226 -25.33 -13.02 -14.61
CA LEU A 226 -25.59 -14.03 -13.60
C LEU A 226 -24.43 -14.14 -12.61
N GLU A 227 -23.19 -14.08 -13.09
CA GLU A 227 -22.01 -14.06 -12.24
C GLU A 227 -22.01 -12.83 -11.32
N ASP A 228 -22.25 -11.64 -11.87
CA ASP A 228 -22.30 -10.40 -11.08
C ASP A 228 -23.38 -10.47 -9.99
N LEU A 229 -24.56 -11.00 -10.31
CA LEU A 229 -25.65 -11.21 -9.36
C LEU A 229 -25.22 -12.18 -8.24
N LEU A 230 -24.65 -13.33 -8.59
CA LEU A 230 -24.19 -14.32 -7.61
C LEU A 230 -23.06 -13.77 -6.73
N ILE A 231 -22.13 -12.98 -7.28
CA ILE A 231 -21.09 -12.29 -6.51
C ILE A 231 -21.71 -11.36 -5.46
N MET A 232 -22.74 -10.59 -5.83
CA MET A 232 -23.43 -9.70 -4.89
C MET A 232 -24.17 -10.47 -3.80
N MET A 233 -24.86 -11.55 -4.16
CA MET A 233 -25.50 -12.45 -3.21
C MET A 233 -24.50 -13.03 -2.21
N PHE A 234 -23.35 -13.52 -2.70
CA PHE A 234 -22.28 -14.04 -1.85
C PHE A 234 -21.72 -12.97 -0.90
N ASN A 235 -21.45 -11.77 -1.41
CA ASN A 235 -20.88 -10.67 -0.63
C ASN A 235 -21.85 -10.12 0.43
N SER A 236 -23.17 -10.24 0.23
CA SER A 236 -24.18 -9.84 1.22
C SER A 236 -24.09 -10.65 2.52
N LYS A 237 -23.60 -11.90 2.44
CA LYS A 237 -23.55 -12.90 3.52
C LYS A 237 -24.91 -13.27 4.15
N GLN A 238 -26.01 -12.78 3.60
CA GLN A 238 -27.37 -13.05 4.08
C GLN A 238 -27.92 -14.33 3.46
N THR A 239 -28.76 -15.05 4.21
CA THR A 239 -29.59 -16.13 3.64
C THR A 239 -30.83 -15.50 3.01
N THR A 240 -31.17 -15.90 1.78
CA THR A 240 -32.28 -15.29 1.03
C THR A 240 -33.08 -16.38 0.29
N LYS A 241 -34.39 -16.13 0.06
CA LYS A 241 -35.22 -17.02 -0.78
C LYS A 241 -34.94 -16.75 -2.27
N LEU A 242 -34.40 -15.57 -2.61
CA LEU A 242 -33.86 -15.24 -3.93
C LEU A 242 -32.93 -16.34 -4.46
N ALA A 243 -32.00 -16.82 -3.63
CA ALA A 243 -31.09 -17.90 -3.98
C ALA A 243 -31.82 -19.22 -4.28
N TYR A 244 -32.88 -19.52 -3.54
CA TYR A 244 -33.71 -20.70 -3.79
C TYR A 244 -34.44 -20.57 -5.13
N HIS A 245 -35.12 -19.45 -5.38
CA HIS A 245 -35.86 -19.25 -6.62
C HIS A 245 -34.95 -19.28 -7.85
N LEU A 246 -33.77 -18.65 -7.77
CA LEU A 246 -32.78 -18.65 -8.87
C LEU A 246 -32.19 -20.04 -9.12
N ILE A 247 -31.66 -20.71 -8.08
CA ILE A 247 -30.84 -21.92 -8.27
C ILE A 247 -31.72 -23.18 -8.32
N VAL A 248 -32.62 -23.34 -7.36
CA VAL A 248 -33.51 -24.51 -7.23
C VAL A 248 -34.74 -24.34 -8.11
N GLY A 249 -35.43 -23.20 -8.01
CA GLY A 249 -36.69 -22.94 -8.71
C GLY A 249 -36.58 -23.02 -10.23
N PHE A 250 -35.52 -22.48 -10.83
CA PHE A 250 -35.26 -22.58 -12.27
C PHE A 250 -34.42 -23.79 -12.68
N ASN A 251 -34.02 -24.66 -11.74
CA ASN A 251 -33.09 -25.77 -11.98
C ASN A 251 -31.82 -25.31 -12.73
N LEU A 252 -31.21 -24.24 -12.22
CA LEU A 252 -30.13 -23.52 -12.89
C LEU A 252 -28.92 -24.42 -13.14
N GLU A 253 -28.56 -25.25 -12.17
CA GLU A 253 -27.40 -26.16 -12.27
C GLU A 253 -27.51 -27.09 -13.49
N ASN A 254 -28.64 -27.78 -13.67
CA ASN A 254 -28.82 -28.71 -14.79
C ASN A 254 -28.77 -27.98 -16.14
N LYS A 255 -29.33 -26.77 -16.21
CA LYS A 255 -29.32 -25.97 -17.44
C LYS A 255 -27.93 -25.46 -17.79
N LEU A 256 -27.17 -25.01 -16.79
CA LEU A 256 -25.77 -24.61 -16.97
C LEU A 256 -24.89 -25.80 -17.40
N TRP A 257 -25.13 -27.00 -16.87
CA TRP A 257 -24.49 -28.22 -17.37
C TRP A 257 -24.89 -28.53 -18.82
N GLY A 258 -26.12 -28.21 -19.24
CA GLY A 258 -26.50 -28.28 -20.67
C GLY A 258 -25.63 -27.40 -21.57
N CYS A 259 -25.14 -26.25 -21.08
CA CYS A 259 -24.24 -25.36 -21.81
C CYS A 259 -22.83 -25.92 -22.00
N THR A 260 -22.45 -27.04 -21.36
CA THR A 260 -21.11 -27.60 -21.56
C THR A 260 -20.89 -28.10 -22.99
N VAL A 261 -21.96 -28.45 -23.70
CA VAL A 261 -21.90 -28.84 -25.12
C VAL A 261 -21.47 -27.65 -26.01
N ALA A 262 -21.78 -26.42 -25.59
CA ALA A 262 -21.39 -25.19 -26.28
C ALA A 262 -19.99 -24.67 -25.88
N CYS A 263 -19.28 -25.33 -24.95
CA CYS A 263 -17.97 -24.91 -24.46
C CYS A 263 -16.85 -25.21 -25.47
N VAL A 264 -16.74 -24.38 -26.50
CA VAL A 264 -15.62 -24.43 -27.48
C VAL A 264 -14.52 -23.43 -27.11
N ASN A 265 -14.90 -22.30 -26.50
CA ASN A 265 -13.98 -21.24 -26.09
C ASN A 265 -13.58 -21.39 -24.61
N GLN A 266 -12.28 -21.30 -24.32
CA GLN A 266 -11.73 -21.31 -22.97
C GLN A 266 -12.30 -20.18 -22.09
N ASP A 267 -12.55 -18.99 -22.63
CA ASP A 267 -13.12 -17.87 -21.87
C ASP A 267 -14.56 -18.16 -21.42
N PHE A 268 -15.35 -18.77 -22.31
CA PHE A 268 -16.71 -19.20 -21.98
C PHE A 268 -16.69 -20.31 -20.93
N GLN A 269 -15.79 -21.29 -21.06
CA GLN A 269 -15.61 -22.36 -20.08
C GLN A 269 -15.26 -21.80 -18.69
N ILE A 270 -14.29 -20.88 -18.61
CA ILE A 270 -13.90 -20.24 -17.36
C ILE A 270 -15.09 -19.50 -16.75
N LYS A 271 -15.85 -18.76 -17.57
CA LYS A 271 -17.05 -18.04 -17.12
C LYS A 271 -18.11 -18.99 -16.56
N LEU A 272 -18.40 -20.08 -17.27
CA LEU A 272 -19.35 -21.10 -16.83
C LEU A 272 -18.93 -21.73 -15.50
N LEU A 273 -17.66 -22.12 -15.36
CA LEU A 273 -17.11 -22.68 -14.12
C LEU A 273 -17.18 -21.72 -12.94
N ARG A 274 -16.95 -20.42 -13.17
CA ARG A 274 -17.10 -19.38 -12.14
C ARG A 274 -18.54 -19.28 -11.65
N VAL A 275 -19.51 -19.22 -12.57
CA VAL A 275 -20.95 -19.21 -12.23
C VAL A 275 -21.33 -20.46 -11.44
N LEU A 276 -20.93 -21.65 -11.89
CA LEU A 276 -21.18 -22.91 -11.18
C LEU A 276 -20.56 -22.93 -9.78
N SER A 277 -19.36 -22.38 -9.61
CA SER A 277 -18.67 -22.30 -8.32
C SER A 277 -19.40 -21.40 -7.33
N TYR A 278 -19.79 -20.19 -7.76
CA TYR A 278 -20.60 -19.29 -6.93
C TYR A 278 -21.97 -19.90 -6.60
N ALA A 279 -22.65 -20.50 -7.59
CA ALA A 279 -23.92 -21.17 -7.38
C ALA A 279 -23.81 -22.31 -6.36
N ASN A 280 -22.74 -23.12 -6.40
CA ASN A 280 -22.53 -24.21 -5.45
C ASN A 280 -22.37 -23.69 -3.99
N VAL A 281 -21.59 -22.61 -3.82
CA VAL A 281 -21.35 -21.98 -2.52
C VAL A 281 -22.60 -21.28 -1.97
N ILE A 282 -23.33 -20.56 -2.81
CA ILE A 282 -24.58 -19.89 -2.44
C ILE A 282 -25.63 -20.93 -2.05
N LEU A 283 -25.78 -21.98 -2.87
CA LEU A 283 -26.73 -23.05 -2.61
C LEU A 283 -26.46 -23.76 -1.28
N TYR A 284 -25.18 -23.94 -0.92
CA TYR A 284 -24.79 -24.56 0.34
C TYR A 284 -24.96 -23.64 1.56
N GLY A 285 -24.48 -22.40 1.50
CA GLY A 285 -24.36 -21.53 2.68
C GLY A 285 -25.38 -20.40 2.81
N TYR A 286 -26.05 -20.01 1.72
CA TYR A 286 -26.81 -18.76 1.63
C TYR A 286 -28.22 -18.91 1.06
N THR A 287 -28.67 -20.14 0.81
CA THR A 287 -30.05 -20.40 0.37
C THR A 287 -31.01 -20.63 1.54
N GLU A 288 -32.08 -19.84 1.57
CA GLU A 288 -33.24 -20.07 2.43
C GLU A 288 -34.32 -20.83 1.65
N ILE A 289 -34.85 -21.92 2.22
CA ILE A 289 -35.92 -22.70 1.59
C ILE A 289 -37.26 -22.12 2.06
N PRO A 290 -38.16 -21.70 1.15
CA PRO A 290 -39.48 -21.22 1.53
C PRO A 290 -40.26 -22.27 2.32
N GLU A 291 -41.03 -21.84 3.32
CA GLU A 291 -41.86 -22.74 4.15
C GLU A 291 -42.91 -23.53 3.33
N SER A 292 -43.27 -23.01 2.15
CA SER A 292 -44.17 -23.66 1.20
C SER A 292 -43.56 -24.93 0.58
N ASP A 293 -42.23 -25.04 0.49
CA ASP A 293 -41.56 -26.21 -0.08
C ASP A 293 -41.10 -27.19 1.01
N LYS A 294 -41.87 -28.27 1.16
CA LYS A 294 -41.57 -29.38 2.09
C LYS A 294 -40.73 -30.49 1.48
N THR A 295 -40.41 -30.41 0.18
CA THR A 295 -39.75 -31.46 -0.59
C THR A 295 -38.25 -31.24 -0.70
N THR A 296 -37.83 -29.99 -0.91
CA THR A 296 -36.41 -29.65 -1.05
C THR A 296 -35.70 -29.74 0.28
N GLN A 297 -34.58 -30.45 0.31
CA GLN A 297 -33.68 -30.50 1.46
C GLN A 297 -32.47 -29.63 1.22
N ARG A 298 -31.91 -29.06 2.30
CA ARG A 298 -30.65 -28.31 2.21
C ARG A 298 -29.52 -29.22 1.71
N PRO A 299 -28.63 -28.72 0.85
CA PRO A 299 -27.53 -29.53 0.33
C PRO A 299 -26.62 -30.03 1.45
N THR A 300 -26.26 -31.31 1.38
CA THR A 300 -25.28 -31.90 2.28
C THR A 300 -23.85 -31.48 1.89
N VAL A 301 -22.92 -31.54 2.85
CA VAL A 301 -21.48 -31.37 2.61
C VAL A 301 -20.98 -32.28 1.47
N ARG A 302 -21.49 -33.52 1.42
CA ARG A 302 -21.14 -34.48 0.37
C ARG A 302 -21.57 -34.00 -1.02
N GLN A 303 -22.75 -33.41 -1.16
CA GLN A 303 -23.22 -32.86 -2.45
C GLN A 303 -22.37 -31.67 -2.89
N PHE A 304 -21.96 -30.81 -1.95
CA PHE A 304 -21.02 -29.72 -2.24
C PHE A 304 -19.71 -30.25 -2.84
N TYR A 305 -19.13 -31.31 -2.26
CA TYR A 305 -17.90 -31.93 -2.78
C TYR A 305 -18.10 -32.62 -4.13
N ILE A 306 -19.22 -33.32 -4.33
CA ILE A 306 -19.53 -33.96 -5.62
C ILE A 306 -19.56 -32.90 -6.73
N ARG A 307 -20.22 -31.77 -6.51
CA ARG A 307 -20.27 -30.67 -7.47
C ARG A 307 -18.88 -30.12 -7.80
N PHE A 308 -18.04 -29.93 -6.78
CA PHE A 308 -16.65 -29.53 -6.99
C PHE A 308 -15.88 -30.53 -7.86
N TYR A 309 -15.94 -31.83 -7.54
CA TYR A 309 -15.26 -32.85 -8.33
C TYR A 309 -15.84 -33.01 -9.74
N ASN A 310 -17.13 -32.80 -9.94
CA ASN A 310 -17.72 -32.78 -11.29
C ASN A 310 -17.13 -31.66 -12.14
N MET A 311 -16.94 -30.45 -11.56
CA MET A 311 -16.27 -29.35 -12.26
C MET A 311 -14.81 -29.66 -12.58
N ILE A 312 -14.06 -30.30 -11.66
CA ILE A 312 -12.69 -30.77 -11.92
C ILE A 312 -12.68 -31.83 -13.02
N GLY A 313 -13.59 -32.81 -12.96
CA GLY A 313 -13.74 -33.87 -13.95
C GLY A 313 -14.03 -33.33 -15.35
N PHE A 314 -14.90 -32.32 -15.45
CA PHE A 314 -15.16 -31.61 -16.71
C PHE A 314 -13.90 -30.94 -17.28
N CYS A 315 -13.10 -30.26 -16.45
CA CYS A 315 -11.84 -29.66 -16.89
C CYS A 315 -10.83 -30.72 -17.37
N ILE A 316 -10.79 -31.89 -16.71
CA ILE A 316 -9.93 -33.02 -17.10
C ILE A 316 -10.35 -33.58 -18.46
N GLN A 317 -11.65 -33.76 -18.68
CA GLN A 317 -12.20 -34.23 -19.97
C GLN A 317 -11.86 -33.27 -21.11
N ASN A 318 -11.95 -31.96 -20.87
CA ASN A 318 -11.57 -30.93 -21.84
C ASN A 318 -10.06 -30.71 -21.96
N ARG A 319 -9.24 -31.44 -21.19
CA ARG A 319 -7.77 -31.33 -21.14
C ARG A 319 -7.29 -29.90 -20.86
N ASP A 320 -8.01 -29.15 -20.01
CA ASP A 320 -7.65 -27.78 -19.64
C ASP A 320 -7.05 -27.71 -18.23
N PRO A 321 -5.71 -27.78 -18.10
CA PRO A 321 -5.06 -27.66 -16.80
C PRO A 321 -5.21 -26.27 -16.17
N HIS A 322 -5.49 -25.22 -16.95
CA HIS A 322 -5.62 -23.86 -16.41
C HIS A 322 -6.94 -23.65 -15.68
N SER A 323 -8.04 -24.17 -16.24
CA SER A 323 -9.34 -24.13 -15.56
C SER A 323 -9.33 -24.87 -14.22
N ILE A 324 -8.57 -25.96 -14.08
CA ILE A 324 -8.41 -26.69 -12.81
C ILE A 324 -7.75 -25.80 -11.74
N LEU A 325 -6.66 -25.11 -12.09
CA LEU A 325 -5.95 -24.24 -11.16
C LEU A 325 -6.79 -23.01 -10.76
N MET A 326 -7.51 -22.42 -11.73
CA MET A 326 -8.45 -21.32 -11.47
C MET A 326 -9.58 -21.76 -10.54
N LEU A 327 -10.14 -22.94 -10.76
CA LEU A 327 -11.23 -23.49 -9.95
C LEU A 327 -10.78 -23.75 -8.51
N ASN A 328 -9.57 -24.28 -8.31
CA ASN A 328 -8.98 -24.49 -6.99
C ASN A 328 -8.80 -23.16 -6.24
N GLU A 329 -8.23 -22.15 -6.91
CA GLU A 329 -8.03 -20.81 -6.35
C GLU A 329 -9.35 -20.17 -5.93
N LEU A 330 -10.33 -20.15 -6.83
CA LEU A 330 -11.65 -19.59 -6.58
C LEU A 330 -12.36 -20.33 -5.44
N THR A 331 -12.38 -21.66 -5.48
CA THR A 331 -13.05 -22.49 -4.47
C THR A 331 -12.44 -22.27 -3.08
N ASN A 332 -11.11 -22.22 -2.98
CA ASN A 332 -10.45 -21.96 -1.70
C ASN A 332 -10.79 -20.56 -1.14
N HIS A 333 -10.78 -19.53 -2.00
CA HIS A 333 -11.20 -18.18 -1.62
C HIS A 333 -12.65 -18.15 -1.15
N LEU A 334 -13.58 -18.75 -1.90
CA LEU A 334 -15.00 -18.75 -1.55
C LEU A 334 -15.26 -19.50 -0.23
N CYS A 335 -14.63 -20.66 -0.03
CA CYS A 335 -14.73 -21.41 1.21
C CYS A 335 -14.20 -20.64 2.41
N TYR A 336 -13.06 -19.97 2.27
CA TYR A 336 -12.53 -19.10 3.32
C TYR A 336 -13.50 -17.97 3.69
N CYS A 337 -14.05 -17.30 2.68
CA CYS A 337 -14.99 -16.18 2.88
C CYS A 337 -16.35 -16.59 3.46
N MET A 338 -16.70 -17.88 3.46
CA MET A 338 -17.90 -18.42 4.13
C MET A 338 -17.78 -18.48 5.67
N ASP A 339 -16.56 -18.39 6.23
CA ASP A 339 -16.32 -18.46 7.68
C ASP A 339 -17.03 -19.65 8.35
N LYS A 340 -17.94 -19.42 9.30
CA LYS A 340 -18.69 -20.49 10.02
C LYS A 340 -19.62 -21.31 9.13
N LYS A 341 -19.96 -20.82 7.95
CA LYS A 341 -20.81 -21.52 6.96
C LYS A 341 -20.01 -22.36 5.97
N SER A 342 -18.67 -22.39 6.10
CA SER A 342 -17.83 -23.24 5.25
C SER A 342 -18.22 -24.72 5.42
N PRO A 343 -18.14 -25.53 4.35
CA PRO A 343 -18.33 -26.98 4.44
C PRO A 343 -17.46 -27.55 5.56
N ALA A 344 -18.10 -28.24 6.50
CA ALA A 344 -17.40 -28.94 7.56
C ALA A 344 -16.50 -30.04 6.97
N ASP A 345 -15.42 -30.35 7.68
CA ASP A 345 -14.54 -31.48 7.34
C ASP A 345 -15.37 -32.76 7.18
N ILE A 346 -14.98 -33.62 6.22
CA ILE A 346 -15.74 -34.85 5.92
C ILE A 346 -15.76 -35.70 7.20
N PRO A 347 -16.93 -35.89 7.84
CA PRO A 347 -16.99 -36.73 9.02
C PRO A 347 -16.79 -38.19 8.59
N GLY A 348 -15.74 -38.82 9.14
CA GLY A 348 -15.31 -40.18 8.85
C GLY A 348 -14.11 -40.57 9.73
N THR A 349 -13.57 -41.78 9.56
CA THR A 349 -12.43 -42.28 10.38
C THR A 349 -11.13 -41.48 10.24
N LEU A 350 -11.01 -40.61 9.23
CA LEU A 350 -9.77 -39.91 8.87
C LEU A 350 -9.83 -38.36 9.01
N ASN A 351 -10.92 -37.75 9.50
CA ASN A 351 -11.05 -36.29 9.66
C ASN A 351 -10.45 -35.49 8.48
N LEU A 352 -10.94 -35.73 7.26
CA LEU A 352 -10.38 -35.17 6.03
C LEU A 352 -10.87 -33.74 5.82
N ASN A 353 -9.92 -32.79 5.66
CA ASN A 353 -10.24 -31.40 5.41
C ASN A 353 -10.32 -31.12 3.91
N PHE A 354 -11.38 -30.41 3.48
CA PHE A 354 -11.60 -30.08 2.07
C PHE A 354 -10.52 -29.17 1.50
N GLY A 355 -10.04 -28.20 2.28
CA GLY A 355 -8.99 -27.29 1.84
C GLY A 355 -7.66 -28.01 1.55
N ASP A 356 -7.41 -29.16 2.19
CA ASP A 356 -6.23 -29.98 1.88
C ASP A 356 -6.38 -30.64 0.50
N GLN A 357 -7.60 -31.06 0.12
CA GLN A 357 -7.86 -31.64 -1.19
C GLN A 357 -7.63 -30.63 -2.32
N VAL A 358 -8.14 -29.41 -2.14
CA VAL A 358 -7.93 -28.30 -3.08
C VAL A 358 -6.46 -27.94 -3.20
N LEU A 359 -5.75 -27.87 -2.06
CA LEU A 359 -4.32 -27.57 -2.03
C LEU A 359 -3.50 -28.61 -2.79
N ILE A 360 -3.78 -29.90 -2.61
CA ILE A 360 -3.02 -30.99 -3.24
C ILE A 360 -3.20 -30.96 -4.75
N LEU A 361 -4.41 -30.69 -5.25
CA LEU A 361 -4.66 -30.49 -6.68
C LEU A 361 -3.90 -29.25 -7.20
N GLN A 362 -3.82 -28.17 -6.43
CA GLN A 362 -3.04 -27.00 -6.79
C GLN A 362 -1.53 -27.28 -6.83
N LEU A 363 -1.01 -28.10 -5.92
CA LEU A 363 0.42 -28.45 -5.82
C LEU A 363 0.89 -29.41 -6.93
N LEU A 364 -0.02 -30.16 -7.55
CA LEU A 364 0.32 -31.24 -8.48
C LEU A 364 1.26 -30.80 -9.63
N PRO A 365 1.08 -29.66 -10.31
CA PRO A 365 2.01 -29.24 -11.36
C PRO A 365 3.45 -29.00 -10.87
N VAL A 366 3.62 -28.52 -9.63
CA VAL A 366 4.93 -28.33 -9.00
C VAL A 366 5.56 -29.70 -8.75
N LEU A 367 4.82 -30.64 -8.13
CA LEU A 367 5.27 -32.01 -7.88
C LEU A 367 5.64 -32.75 -9.17
N TYR A 368 4.84 -32.57 -10.22
CA TYR A 368 5.12 -33.13 -11.55
C TYR A 368 6.42 -32.58 -12.12
N LYS A 369 6.65 -31.27 -12.00
CA LYS A 369 7.88 -30.63 -12.49
C LYS A 369 9.10 -31.08 -11.71
N ILE A 370 9.01 -31.23 -10.38
CA ILE A 370 10.08 -31.81 -9.55
C ILE A 370 10.46 -33.20 -10.09
N LYS A 371 9.47 -34.08 -10.25
CA LYS A 371 9.69 -35.45 -10.74
C LYS A 371 10.35 -35.50 -12.12
N LYS A 372 10.08 -34.52 -13.00
CA LYS A 372 10.70 -34.42 -14.32
C LYS A 372 12.15 -33.90 -14.29
N LEU A 373 12.51 -33.12 -13.28
CA LEU A 373 13.87 -32.58 -13.08
C LEU A 373 14.76 -33.49 -12.24
N GLN A 374 14.15 -34.41 -11.48
CA GLN A 374 14.84 -35.28 -10.55
C GLN A 374 15.79 -36.26 -11.28
N CYS A 375 17.07 -36.25 -10.88
CA CYS A 375 18.07 -37.22 -11.34
C CYS A 375 18.21 -38.42 -10.38
N GLU A 376 17.99 -38.21 -9.08
CA GLU A 376 18.18 -39.21 -8.02
C GLU A 376 16.97 -39.26 -7.10
N LYS A 377 16.62 -40.44 -6.61
CA LYS A 377 15.51 -40.60 -5.65
C LYS A 377 15.84 -39.91 -4.34
N SER A 378 14.91 -39.08 -3.86
CA SER A 378 15.01 -38.37 -2.59
C SER A 378 14.02 -38.98 -1.60
N GLN A 379 14.54 -39.55 -0.51
CA GLN A 379 13.71 -40.11 0.56
C GLN A 379 12.80 -39.04 1.19
N PHE A 380 13.32 -37.83 1.40
CA PHE A 380 12.54 -36.70 1.94
C PHE A 380 11.36 -36.31 1.04
N LEU A 381 11.55 -36.34 -0.29
CA LEU A 381 10.46 -36.07 -1.23
C LEU A 381 9.41 -37.19 -1.21
N GLU A 382 9.83 -38.45 -1.06
CA GLU A 382 8.91 -39.59 -0.94
C GLU A 382 8.09 -39.50 0.35
N GLU A 383 8.72 -39.20 1.50
CA GLU A 383 8.04 -38.96 2.78
C GLU A 383 7.06 -37.77 2.69
N PHE A 384 7.46 -36.68 2.03
CA PHE A 384 6.57 -35.56 1.77
C PHE A 384 5.36 -35.95 0.92
N CYS A 385 5.55 -36.74 -0.15
CA CYS A 385 4.44 -37.23 -0.96
C CYS A 385 3.52 -38.17 -0.17
N GLN A 386 4.07 -39.06 0.66
CA GLN A 386 3.29 -39.92 1.56
C GLN A 386 2.44 -39.11 2.52
N LYS A 387 2.98 -38.01 3.08
CA LYS A 387 2.23 -37.07 3.91
C LYS A 387 1.03 -36.47 3.17
N LEU A 388 1.19 -36.06 1.91
CA LEU A 388 0.08 -35.56 1.09
C LEU A 388 -0.98 -36.64 0.80
N PHE A 389 -0.55 -37.86 0.48
CA PHE A 389 -1.47 -38.99 0.27
C PHE A 389 -2.25 -39.36 1.53
N ALA A 390 -1.62 -39.32 2.70
CA ALA A 390 -2.29 -39.60 3.98
C ALA A 390 -3.42 -38.60 4.29
N THR A 391 -3.30 -37.36 3.81
CA THR A 391 -4.33 -36.32 3.94
C THR A 391 -5.33 -36.30 2.77
N SER A 392 -5.16 -37.14 1.75
CA SER A 392 -6.00 -37.14 0.54
C SER A 392 -7.15 -38.14 0.65
N CYS A 393 -8.33 -37.76 0.16
CA CYS A 393 -9.40 -38.72 -0.08
C CYS A 393 -9.18 -39.48 -1.40
N GLU A 394 -9.82 -40.63 -1.54
CA GLU A 394 -9.70 -41.47 -2.75
C GLU A 394 -10.06 -40.72 -4.04
N GLN A 395 -11.09 -39.87 -3.98
CA GLN A 395 -11.50 -39.08 -5.15
C GLN A 395 -10.44 -38.06 -5.56
N THR A 396 -9.81 -37.36 -4.60
CA THR A 396 -8.68 -36.46 -4.89
C THR A 396 -7.56 -37.22 -5.58
N VAL A 397 -7.17 -38.39 -5.07
CA VAL A 397 -6.10 -39.20 -5.65
C VAL A 397 -6.42 -39.62 -7.08
N ARG A 398 -7.66 -40.06 -7.36
CA ARG A 398 -8.10 -40.40 -8.72
C ARG A 398 -7.99 -39.20 -9.66
N HIS A 399 -8.48 -38.04 -9.23
CA HIS A 399 -8.40 -36.81 -10.02
C HIS A 399 -6.95 -36.32 -10.19
N MET A 400 -6.07 -36.52 -9.21
CA MET A 400 -4.64 -36.23 -9.34
C MET A 400 -3.99 -37.06 -10.44
N TYR A 401 -4.28 -38.37 -10.52
CA TYR A 401 -3.73 -39.22 -11.58
C TYR A 401 -4.24 -38.77 -12.96
N ALA A 402 -5.54 -38.49 -13.09
CA ALA A 402 -6.10 -38.00 -14.34
C ALA A 402 -5.56 -36.61 -14.72
N PHE A 403 -5.42 -35.70 -13.75
CA PHE A 403 -4.84 -34.37 -13.98
C PHE A 403 -3.36 -34.44 -14.36
N ARG A 404 -2.58 -35.34 -13.73
CA ARG A 404 -1.19 -35.63 -14.13
C ARG A 404 -1.12 -36.03 -15.61
N ASP A 405 -2.05 -36.88 -16.06
CA ASP A 405 -2.06 -37.35 -17.44
C ASP A 405 -2.40 -36.21 -18.41
N VAL A 406 -3.34 -35.32 -18.04
CA VAL A 406 -3.60 -34.06 -18.77
C VAL A 406 -2.35 -33.18 -18.86
N ILE A 407 -1.63 -32.98 -17.74
CA ILE A 407 -0.37 -32.21 -17.72
C ILE A 407 0.68 -32.87 -18.62
N SER A 408 0.74 -34.20 -18.67
CA SER A 408 1.74 -34.91 -19.48
C SER A 408 1.49 -34.86 -20.99
N GLN A 409 0.23 -34.66 -21.39
CA GLN A 409 -0.23 -34.65 -22.79
C GLN A 409 -0.35 -33.23 -23.35
N THR A 410 -0.22 -32.20 -22.51
CA THR A 410 -0.32 -30.81 -22.95
C THR A 410 0.84 -30.42 -23.87
N SER A 411 0.57 -29.59 -24.88
CA SER A 411 1.59 -28.98 -25.72
C SER A 411 2.33 -27.83 -25.01
N LEU A 412 1.78 -27.33 -23.90
CA LEU A 412 2.37 -26.25 -23.13
C LEU A 412 3.62 -26.72 -22.38
N CYS A 413 4.61 -25.84 -22.26
CA CYS A 413 5.77 -26.11 -21.42
C CYS A 413 5.33 -26.35 -19.96
N HIS A 414 5.68 -27.50 -19.39
CA HIS A 414 5.35 -27.86 -18.00
C HIS A 414 5.77 -26.78 -16.98
N GLY A 415 6.84 -26.02 -17.28
CA GLY A 415 7.27 -24.89 -16.45
C GLY A 415 6.23 -23.77 -16.37
N VAL A 416 5.47 -23.52 -17.43
CA VAL A 416 4.42 -22.48 -17.47
C VAL A 416 3.24 -22.88 -16.57
N ILE A 417 2.85 -24.15 -16.58
CA ILE A 417 1.78 -24.67 -15.71
C ILE A 417 2.23 -24.63 -14.24
N ALA A 418 3.48 -25.01 -13.95
CA ALA A 418 4.06 -24.88 -12.62
C ALA A 418 4.10 -23.42 -12.14
N VAL A 419 4.48 -22.47 -13.00
CA VAL A 419 4.42 -21.02 -12.69
C VAL A 419 3.01 -20.60 -12.31
N LYS A 420 1.98 -20.97 -13.10
CA LYS A 420 0.59 -20.64 -12.78
C LYS A 420 0.13 -21.27 -11.46
N SER A 421 0.53 -22.51 -11.19
CA SER A 421 0.26 -23.21 -9.93
C SER A 421 0.86 -22.44 -8.73
N VAL A 422 2.14 -22.06 -8.79
CA VAL A 422 2.78 -21.29 -7.70
C VAL A 422 2.16 -19.90 -7.57
N LYS A 423 1.83 -19.20 -8.66
CA LYS A 423 1.12 -17.92 -8.59
C LYS A 423 -0.24 -18.05 -7.89
N GLY A 424 -1.00 -19.10 -8.19
CA GLY A 424 -2.25 -19.39 -7.49
C GLY A 424 -2.04 -19.74 -6.01
N LEU A 425 -0.95 -20.42 -5.65
CA LEU A 425 -0.60 -20.65 -4.25
C LEU A 425 -0.28 -19.34 -3.51
N ILE A 426 0.44 -18.43 -4.16
CA ILE A 426 0.75 -17.10 -3.63
C ILE A 426 -0.53 -16.27 -3.44
N SER A 427 -1.44 -16.25 -4.42
CA SER A 427 -2.71 -15.52 -4.30
C SER A 427 -3.60 -16.09 -3.20
N MET A 428 -3.53 -17.40 -2.96
CA MET A 428 -4.23 -18.07 -1.87
C MET A 428 -3.56 -17.89 -0.49
N ALA A 429 -2.38 -17.30 -0.36
CA ALA A 429 -1.62 -17.25 0.89
C ALA A 429 -2.39 -16.60 2.06
N ASN A 430 -3.30 -15.65 1.77
CA ASN A 430 -4.15 -15.04 2.79
C ASN A 430 -5.26 -15.95 3.34
N TYR A 431 -5.55 -17.05 2.65
CA TYR A 431 -6.68 -17.95 2.91
C TYR A 431 -6.25 -19.34 3.39
N LEU A 432 -4.94 -19.60 3.46
CA LEU A 432 -4.38 -20.87 3.90
C LEU A 432 -4.17 -20.88 5.42
N SER A 433 -4.36 -22.04 6.04
CA SER A 433 -3.93 -22.27 7.42
C SER A 433 -2.39 -22.34 7.50
N PRO A 434 -1.79 -22.10 8.68
CA PRO A 434 -0.34 -22.23 8.87
C PRO A 434 0.22 -23.58 8.44
N SER A 435 -0.49 -24.68 8.73
CA SER A 435 -0.10 -26.03 8.32
C SER A 435 -0.02 -26.19 6.80
N ARG A 436 -0.99 -25.62 6.06
CA ARG A 436 -0.98 -25.62 4.59
C ARG A 436 0.11 -24.71 4.03
N GLY A 437 0.35 -23.56 4.66
CA GLY A 437 1.45 -22.67 4.32
C GLY A 437 2.79 -23.39 4.38
N ILE A 438 3.02 -24.23 5.39
CA ILE A 438 4.21 -25.07 5.51
C ILE A 438 4.29 -26.10 4.39
N LEU A 439 3.20 -26.79 4.04
CA LEU A 439 3.20 -27.76 2.91
C LEU A 439 3.58 -27.10 1.58
N VAL A 440 3.07 -25.89 1.32
CA VAL A 440 3.46 -25.12 0.13
C VAL A 440 4.94 -24.76 0.17
N PHE A 441 5.40 -24.24 1.30
CA PHE A 441 6.80 -23.89 1.51
C PHE A 441 7.73 -25.10 1.26
N GLN A 442 7.41 -26.27 1.82
CA GLN A 442 8.15 -27.51 1.59
C GLN A 442 8.24 -27.84 0.09
N ALA A 443 7.11 -27.84 -0.62
CA ALA A 443 7.09 -28.09 -2.06
C ALA A 443 7.96 -27.10 -2.86
N LEU A 444 7.97 -25.82 -2.45
CA LEU A 444 8.81 -24.78 -3.06
C LEU A 444 10.31 -25.00 -2.80
N VAL A 445 10.69 -25.48 -1.61
CA VAL A 445 12.08 -25.86 -1.32
C VAL A 445 12.51 -27.07 -2.15
N TYR A 446 11.66 -28.08 -2.28
CA TYR A 446 11.98 -29.26 -3.09
C TYR A 446 12.21 -28.92 -4.56
N ILE A 447 11.40 -28.05 -5.17
CA ILE A 447 11.64 -27.62 -6.54
C ILE A 447 12.85 -26.69 -6.68
N LEU A 448 13.14 -25.86 -5.66
CA LEU A 448 14.36 -25.04 -5.64
C LEU A 448 15.61 -25.92 -5.64
N ASN A 449 15.60 -27.02 -4.88
CA ASN A 449 16.71 -27.96 -4.80
C ASN A 449 17.11 -28.53 -6.17
N GLU A 450 16.17 -28.69 -7.10
CA GLU A 450 16.47 -29.19 -8.44
C GLU A 450 17.28 -28.22 -9.31
N TYR A 451 17.33 -26.93 -8.98
CA TYR A 451 18.19 -25.95 -9.65
C TYR A 451 19.66 -26.00 -9.19
N VAL A 452 19.96 -26.76 -8.13
CA VAL A 452 21.31 -26.88 -7.59
C VAL A 452 21.94 -28.20 -8.10
N PRO A 453 23.04 -28.14 -8.88
CA PRO A 453 23.70 -29.34 -9.37
C PRO A 453 24.47 -30.03 -8.23
N ALA A 454 24.30 -31.35 -8.08
CA ALA A 454 25.10 -32.17 -7.16
C ALA A 454 26.56 -32.28 -7.62
N THR A 455 26.80 -32.29 -8.95
CA THR A 455 28.13 -32.23 -9.58
C THR A 455 28.10 -31.37 -10.85
N LYS A 456 29.24 -30.80 -11.26
CA LYS A 456 29.34 -29.96 -12.48
C LYS A 456 28.94 -30.68 -13.78
N THR A 457 28.87 -32.01 -13.75
CA THR A 457 28.55 -32.87 -14.89
C THR A 457 27.14 -33.46 -14.83
N THR A 458 26.29 -33.08 -13.86
CA THR A 458 24.92 -33.62 -13.77
C THR A 458 24.08 -33.17 -14.97
N THR A 459 23.81 -34.09 -15.88
CA THR A 459 22.86 -33.92 -16.99
C THR A 459 21.50 -34.47 -16.59
N LEU A 460 20.45 -33.75 -16.99
CA LEU A 460 19.07 -34.17 -16.85
C LEU A 460 18.75 -35.28 -17.84
N PRO A 461 17.65 -36.05 -17.62
CA PRO A 461 17.22 -37.10 -18.54
C PRO A 461 16.98 -36.64 -19.99
N ASN A 462 16.78 -35.33 -20.22
CA ASN A 462 16.59 -34.72 -21.52
C ASN A 462 17.91 -34.18 -22.16
N GLY A 463 19.08 -34.45 -21.56
CA GLY A 463 20.38 -34.02 -22.05
C GLY A 463 20.81 -32.60 -21.66
N VAL A 464 19.95 -31.82 -21.01
CA VAL A 464 20.26 -30.47 -20.53
C VAL A 464 21.12 -30.55 -19.28
N ARG A 465 22.18 -29.72 -19.17
CA ARG A 465 22.98 -29.65 -17.94
C ARG A 465 22.19 -28.93 -16.86
N LYS A 466 22.18 -29.45 -15.62
CA LYS A 466 21.46 -28.79 -14.50
C LYS A 466 21.86 -27.33 -14.30
N VAL A 467 23.09 -26.95 -14.64
CA VAL A 467 23.58 -25.56 -14.55
C VAL A 467 22.79 -24.61 -15.47
N ASP A 468 22.30 -25.09 -16.61
CA ASP A 468 21.59 -24.32 -17.63
C ASP A 468 20.08 -24.16 -17.30
N LEU A 469 19.55 -24.88 -16.29
CA LEU A 469 18.15 -24.78 -15.84
C LEU A 469 17.74 -23.36 -15.42
N VAL A 470 18.68 -22.61 -14.85
CA VAL A 470 18.46 -21.22 -14.44
C VAL A 470 18.05 -20.34 -15.63
N LEU A 471 18.58 -20.66 -16.82
CA LEU A 471 18.25 -19.96 -18.06
C LEU A 471 16.92 -20.45 -18.65
N GLU A 472 16.74 -21.77 -18.77
CA GLU A 472 15.55 -22.37 -19.38
C GLU A 472 14.26 -22.14 -18.58
N CYS A 473 14.36 -22.14 -17.26
CA CYS A 473 13.22 -22.06 -16.35
C CYS A 473 13.30 -20.82 -15.43
N SER A 474 13.90 -19.73 -15.90
CA SER A 474 14.06 -18.48 -15.14
C SER A 474 12.76 -17.93 -14.52
N ASN A 475 11.65 -17.97 -15.28
CA ASN A 475 10.33 -17.54 -14.80
C ASN A 475 9.83 -18.38 -13.62
N LEU A 476 10.07 -19.70 -13.67
CA LEU A 476 9.69 -20.60 -12.59
C LEU A 476 10.56 -20.35 -11.35
N LEU A 477 11.88 -20.20 -11.52
CA LEU A 477 12.79 -19.86 -10.43
C LEU A 477 12.41 -18.52 -9.77
N SER A 478 12.11 -17.50 -10.56
CA SER A 478 11.67 -16.20 -10.04
C SER A 478 10.36 -16.30 -9.24
N THR A 479 9.42 -17.13 -9.72
CA THR A 479 8.15 -17.37 -9.04
C THR A 479 8.34 -18.18 -7.75
N ILE A 480 9.27 -19.15 -7.74
CA ILE A 480 9.64 -19.92 -6.53
C ILE A 480 10.24 -18.99 -5.47
N PHE A 481 11.16 -18.11 -5.84
CA PHE A 481 11.73 -17.13 -4.89
C PHE A 481 10.66 -16.23 -4.29
N ASN A 482 9.78 -15.65 -5.11
CA ASN A 482 8.67 -14.85 -4.61
C ASN A 482 7.75 -15.66 -3.70
N GLY A 483 7.46 -16.91 -4.05
CA GLY A 483 6.68 -17.82 -3.23
C GLY A 483 7.32 -18.05 -1.85
N LEU A 484 8.59 -18.47 -1.81
CA LEU A 484 9.31 -18.71 -0.56
C LEU A 484 9.32 -17.46 0.33
N GLN A 485 9.63 -16.29 -0.22
CA GLN A 485 9.61 -15.03 0.54
C GLN A 485 8.21 -14.73 1.12
N THR A 486 7.18 -14.85 0.29
CA THR A 486 5.78 -14.60 0.70
C THR A 486 5.36 -15.52 1.84
N PHE A 487 5.60 -16.84 1.71
CA PHE A 487 5.18 -17.83 2.70
C PHE A 487 5.95 -17.70 4.02
N VAL A 488 7.24 -17.39 3.98
CA VAL A 488 8.03 -17.17 5.21
C VAL A 488 7.54 -15.95 5.97
N GLN A 489 7.35 -14.82 5.28
CA GLN A 489 6.87 -13.59 5.91
C GLN A 489 5.43 -13.74 6.43
N LYS A 490 4.55 -14.41 5.68
CA LYS A 490 3.13 -14.56 6.04
C LYS A 490 2.91 -15.48 7.23
N PHE A 491 3.60 -16.62 7.26
CA PHE A 491 3.38 -17.66 8.27
C PHE A 491 4.44 -17.69 9.38
N ASN A 492 5.42 -16.77 9.33
CA ASN A 492 6.55 -16.72 10.25
C ASN A 492 7.22 -18.10 10.43
N ILE A 493 7.43 -18.79 9.30
CA ILE A 493 7.99 -20.14 9.29
C ILE A 493 9.38 -20.07 9.93
N SER A 494 9.67 -20.97 10.87
CA SER A 494 10.97 -21.10 11.50
C SER A 494 11.56 -22.50 11.28
N TRP A 495 12.81 -22.68 11.70
CA TRP A 495 13.49 -23.97 11.66
C TRP A 495 12.82 -25.05 12.51
N ASN A 496 12.07 -24.66 13.55
CA ASN A 496 11.30 -25.59 14.40
C ASN A 496 10.10 -26.18 13.66
N ASP A 497 9.51 -25.41 12.75
CA ASP A 497 8.25 -25.78 12.08
C ASP A 497 8.49 -26.65 10.86
N CYS A 498 9.65 -26.49 10.21
CA CYS A 498 9.97 -27.13 8.94
C CYS A 498 11.47 -27.35 8.78
N VAL A 499 11.89 -28.62 8.72
CA VAL A 499 13.31 -29.00 8.56
C VAL A 499 13.86 -28.53 7.21
N GLU A 500 13.05 -28.51 6.16
CA GLU A 500 13.46 -28.05 4.83
C GLU A 500 13.93 -26.58 4.81
N SER A 501 13.50 -25.77 5.79
CA SER A 501 13.99 -24.40 5.94
C SER A 501 15.51 -24.31 6.17
N THR A 502 16.13 -25.34 6.78
CA THR A 502 17.58 -25.34 7.04
C THR A 502 18.40 -25.41 5.76
N CYS A 503 17.81 -25.93 4.66
CA CYS A 503 18.48 -26.08 3.38
C CYS A 503 18.49 -24.78 2.58
N ILE A 504 17.56 -23.84 2.85
CA ILE A 504 17.37 -22.62 2.04
C ILE A 504 18.65 -21.80 1.93
N PHE A 505 19.38 -21.66 3.03
CA PHE A 505 20.64 -20.93 3.04
C PHE A 505 21.64 -21.53 2.03
N HIS A 506 21.83 -22.84 2.08
CA HIS A 506 22.75 -23.54 1.18
C HIS A 506 22.31 -23.48 -0.28
N LEU A 507 21.01 -23.69 -0.55
CA LEU A 507 20.47 -23.64 -1.91
C LEU A 507 20.67 -22.24 -2.52
N SER A 508 20.33 -21.20 -1.77
CA SER A 508 20.41 -19.81 -2.23
C SER A 508 21.85 -19.37 -2.49
N LEU A 509 22.79 -19.71 -1.59
CA LEU A 509 24.21 -19.42 -1.80
C LEU A 509 24.80 -20.17 -3.00
N THR A 510 24.37 -21.42 -3.23
CA THR A 510 24.85 -22.17 -4.38
C THR A 510 24.35 -21.58 -5.68
N LEU A 511 23.09 -21.13 -5.73
CA LEU A 511 22.53 -20.42 -6.89
C LEU A 511 23.25 -19.10 -7.16
N LEU A 512 23.61 -18.34 -6.12
CA LEU A 512 24.40 -17.11 -6.25
C LEU A 512 25.80 -17.35 -6.84
N ASN A 513 26.29 -18.58 -6.87
CA ASN A 513 27.55 -18.90 -7.54
C ASN A 513 27.36 -19.33 -9.01
N ASN A 514 26.13 -19.49 -9.50
CA ASN A 514 25.84 -19.80 -10.89
C ASN A 514 26.05 -18.54 -11.79
N PRO A 515 26.90 -18.62 -12.83
CA PRO A 515 27.15 -17.49 -13.73
C PRO A 515 25.96 -17.13 -14.64
N GLY A 516 25.00 -18.04 -14.85
CA GLY A 516 23.79 -17.80 -15.65
C GLY A 516 22.66 -17.10 -14.88
N LEU A 517 22.88 -16.73 -13.62
CA LEU A 517 21.88 -16.05 -12.80
C LEU A 517 21.81 -14.56 -13.18
N SER A 518 20.66 -14.10 -13.69
CA SER A 518 20.43 -12.68 -13.97
C SER A 518 20.47 -11.84 -12.69
N GLY A 519 20.67 -10.51 -12.79
CA GLY A 519 20.71 -9.69 -11.58
C GLY A 519 19.39 -9.67 -10.82
N ARG A 520 18.23 -9.65 -11.50
CA ARG A 520 16.92 -9.84 -10.86
C ARG A 520 16.85 -11.11 -10.01
N LEU A 521 17.30 -12.25 -10.54
CA LEU A 521 17.31 -13.52 -9.80
C LEU A 521 18.36 -13.51 -8.69
N SER A 522 19.48 -12.80 -8.88
CA SER A 522 20.53 -12.61 -7.87
C SER A 522 20.01 -11.80 -6.68
N VAL A 523 19.26 -10.72 -6.90
CA VAL A 523 18.58 -9.95 -5.85
C VAL A 523 17.60 -10.83 -5.07
N GLN A 524 16.75 -11.60 -5.77
CA GLN A 524 15.82 -12.52 -5.13
C GLN A 524 16.53 -13.59 -4.28
N ALA A 525 17.64 -14.13 -4.77
CA ALA A 525 18.45 -15.09 -4.02
C ALA A 525 19.17 -14.45 -2.81
N LEU A 526 19.71 -13.23 -2.94
CA LEU A 526 20.30 -12.47 -1.82
C LEU A 526 19.26 -12.19 -0.73
N ASN A 527 18.05 -11.79 -1.11
CA ASN A 527 16.94 -11.58 -0.18
C ASN A 527 16.53 -12.88 0.53
N LEU A 528 16.59 -14.02 -0.17
CA LEU A 528 16.30 -15.32 0.45
C LEU A 528 17.42 -15.75 1.41
N VAL A 529 18.69 -15.43 1.12
CA VAL A 529 19.81 -15.60 2.07
C VAL A 529 19.59 -14.72 3.30
N ARG A 530 19.20 -13.45 3.14
CA ARG A 530 18.88 -12.55 4.24
C ARG A 530 17.81 -13.15 5.16
N ILE A 531 16.69 -13.58 4.58
CA ILE A 531 15.59 -14.23 5.33
C ILE A 531 16.09 -15.47 6.07
N ALA A 532 16.94 -16.29 5.43
CA ALA A 532 17.46 -17.50 6.07
C ALA A 532 18.36 -17.20 7.27
N ILE A 533 19.17 -16.14 7.21
CA ILE A 533 20.00 -15.69 8.34
C ILE A 533 19.12 -15.13 9.46
N GLU A 534 18.07 -14.38 9.12
CA GLU A 534 17.16 -13.75 10.08
C GLU A 534 16.26 -14.77 10.82
N HIS A 535 15.76 -15.80 10.12
CA HIS A 535 14.66 -16.66 10.60
C HIS A 535 15.04 -18.14 10.79
N PHE A 536 16.03 -18.68 10.07
CA PHE A 536 16.28 -20.14 10.03
C PHE A 536 17.55 -20.60 10.72
N LEU A 537 18.41 -19.69 11.17
CA LEU A 537 19.57 -20.08 11.98
C LEU A 537 19.12 -20.48 13.39
N SER A 538 19.39 -21.73 13.77
CA SER A 538 19.04 -22.20 15.12
C SER A 538 19.98 -21.57 16.16
N PRO A 539 19.51 -21.27 17.38
CA PRO A 539 20.37 -20.78 18.46
C PRO A 539 21.53 -21.73 18.79
N ASN A 540 21.37 -23.04 18.53
CA ASN A 540 22.42 -24.04 18.75
C ASN A 540 23.55 -23.95 17.70
N MET A 541 23.31 -23.34 16.53
CA MET A 541 24.39 -23.05 15.57
C MET A 541 25.38 -22.02 16.14
N VAL A 542 24.96 -21.15 17.08
CA VAL A 542 25.86 -20.17 17.75
C VAL A 542 27.04 -20.88 18.41
N LEU A 543 26.80 -22.05 19.03
CA LEU A 543 27.84 -22.83 19.73
C LEU A 543 28.86 -23.46 18.76
N LEU A 544 28.49 -23.65 17.50
CA LEU A 544 29.32 -24.23 16.45
C LEU A 544 30.02 -23.16 15.59
N MET A 545 29.65 -21.89 15.73
CA MET A 545 30.11 -20.80 14.86
C MET A 545 31.54 -20.31 15.13
N ASP A 546 32.21 -20.77 16.19
CA ASP A 546 33.60 -20.38 16.46
C ASP A 546 34.59 -20.99 15.46
N ASN A 547 34.25 -22.15 14.87
CA ASN A 547 34.97 -22.79 13.76
C ASN A 547 34.01 -23.08 12.59
N LEU A 548 33.98 -22.16 11.62
CA LEU A 548 33.11 -22.26 10.42
C LEU A 548 33.70 -23.15 9.30
N GLU A 549 34.89 -23.70 9.50
CA GLU A 549 35.61 -24.51 8.52
C GLU A 549 34.81 -25.76 8.12
N GLY A 550 34.62 -25.96 6.81
CA GLY A 550 33.87 -27.09 6.27
C GLY A 550 32.35 -26.90 6.24
N SER A 551 31.83 -25.78 6.75
CA SER A 551 30.40 -25.44 6.68
C SER A 551 30.06 -24.62 5.43
N THR A 552 28.79 -24.60 5.03
CA THR A 552 28.33 -23.72 3.93
C THR A 552 28.52 -22.22 4.27
N MET A 553 28.57 -21.88 5.55
CA MET A 553 28.76 -20.50 6.03
C MET A 553 30.15 -19.95 5.69
N GLU A 554 31.14 -20.81 5.48
CA GLU A 554 32.49 -20.40 5.06
C GLU A 554 32.46 -19.66 3.70
N LYS A 555 31.57 -20.08 2.80
CA LYS A 555 31.43 -19.48 1.46
C LYS A 555 30.64 -18.17 1.46
N LEU A 556 29.99 -17.81 2.57
CA LEU A 556 29.16 -16.61 2.65
C LEU A 556 29.96 -15.33 2.38
N GLY A 557 31.11 -15.18 3.06
CA GLY A 557 31.97 -14.00 2.92
C GLY A 557 32.45 -13.77 1.48
N PRO A 558 33.06 -14.77 0.82
CA PRO A 558 33.47 -14.66 -0.58
C PRO A 558 32.31 -14.40 -1.55
N THR A 559 31.14 -15.04 -1.35
CA THR A 559 29.96 -14.80 -2.19
C THR A 559 29.41 -13.39 -2.03
N ILE A 560 29.38 -12.84 -0.81
CA ILE A 560 29.00 -11.44 -0.55
C ILE A 560 29.98 -10.50 -1.26
N LEU A 561 31.29 -10.69 -1.08
CA LEU A 561 32.30 -9.82 -1.69
C LEU A 561 32.18 -9.81 -3.22
N LYS A 562 31.92 -10.98 -3.83
CA LYS A 562 31.65 -11.08 -5.27
C LYS A 562 30.42 -10.27 -5.68
N ARG A 563 29.33 -10.32 -4.90
CA ARG A 563 28.07 -9.62 -5.24
C ARG A 563 28.09 -8.12 -4.93
N LEU A 564 28.92 -7.67 -3.98
CA LEU A 564 29.22 -6.24 -3.79
C LEU A 564 29.98 -5.64 -4.98
N ASN A 565 30.65 -6.46 -5.79
CA ASN A 565 31.37 -6.06 -7.01
C ASN A 565 30.60 -6.44 -8.30
N ASP A 566 29.30 -6.68 -8.21
CA ASP A 566 28.49 -7.04 -9.39
C ASP A 566 28.38 -5.86 -10.36
N ASN A 567 28.14 -6.13 -11.65
CA ASN A 567 27.98 -5.09 -12.66
C ASN A 567 26.62 -4.38 -12.52
N GLU A 568 25.58 -5.10 -12.09
CA GLU A 568 24.24 -4.55 -11.90
C GLU A 568 24.10 -3.86 -10.54
N SER A 569 23.63 -2.61 -10.51
CA SER A 569 23.53 -1.83 -9.27
C SER A 569 22.52 -2.43 -8.28
N GLU A 570 21.39 -2.97 -8.76
CA GLU A 570 20.40 -3.65 -7.92
C GLU A 570 21.00 -4.81 -7.11
N VAL A 571 21.97 -5.54 -7.68
CA VAL A 571 22.64 -6.66 -7.00
C VAL A 571 23.60 -6.16 -5.93
N ARG A 572 24.35 -5.09 -6.22
CA ARG A 572 25.24 -4.45 -5.25
C ARG A 572 24.46 -3.87 -4.06
N ASP A 573 23.33 -3.24 -4.34
CA ASP A 573 22.40 -2.71 -3.34
C ASP A 573 21.88 -3.82 -2.41
N ALA A 574 21.28 -4.88 -2.98
CA ALA A 574 20.79 -6.02 -2.22
C ALA A 574 21.90 -6.73 -1.43
N ALA A 575 23.13 -6.76 -1.93
CA ALA A 575 24.28 -7.30 -1.21
C ALA A 575 24.66 -6.41 -0.01
N ALA A 576 24.62 -5.08 -0.14
CA ALA A 576 24.84 -4.16 0.97
C ALA A 576 23.75 -4.28 2.05
N GLU A 577 22.49 -4.47 1.67
CA GLU A 577 21.40 -4.76 2.60
C GLU A 577 21.60 -6.09 3.34
N LEU A 578 22.01 -7.16 2.63
CA LEU A 578 22.33 -8.44 3.25
C LEU A 578 23.45 -8.29 4.30
N VAL A 579 24.50 -7.54 3.99
CA VAL A 579 25.58 -7.25 4.94
C VAL A 579 25.03 -6.49 6.15
N THR A 580 24.11 -5.54 5.95
CA THR A 580 23.47 -4.80 7.03
C THR A 580 22.75 -5.74 8.00
N SER A 581 21.92 -6.67 7.49
CA SER A 581 21.25 -7.68 8.32
C SER A 581 22.25 -8.57 9.06
N ILE A 582 23.33 -9.01 8.40
CA ILE A 582 24.38 -9.83 9.04
C ILE A 582 25.05 -9.05 10.18
N VAL A 583 25.34 -7.76 9.99
CA VAL A 583 25.94 -6.90 11.01
C VAL A 583 25.01 -6.78 12.22
N GLU A 584 23.73 -6.50 12.01
CA GLU A 584 22.74 -6.39 13.09
C GLU A 584 22.60 -7.69 13.88
N ILE A 585 22.50 -8.82 13.18
CA ILE A 585 22.42 -10.16 13.77
C ILE A 585 23.70 -10.52 14.51
N SER A 586 24.86 -10.08 14.04
CA SER A 586 26.14 -10.31 14.71
C SER A 586 26.27 -9.57 16.03
N LYS A 587 25.50 -8.49 16.24
CA LYS A 587 25.51 -7.72 17.47
C LYS A 587 24.90 -8.51 18.63
N SER A 588 23.81 -9.24 18.38
CA SER A 588 22.99 -9.88 19.42
C SER A 588 22.96 -11.40 19.37
N LYS A 589 22.78 -12.01 18.20
CA LYS A 589 22.51 -13.46 18.06
C LYS A 589 23.73 -14.28 17.65
N PHE A 590 24.49 -13.83 16.64
CA PHE A 590 25.54 -14.66 16.01
C PHE A 590 26.89 -13.90 15.88
N PRO A 591 27.67 -13.75 16.96
CA PRO A 591 28.91 -12.96 16.96
C PRO A 591 29.98 -13.41 15.96
N GLY A 592 30.03 -14.71 15.61
CA GLY A 592 31.02 -15.26 14.67
C GLY A 592 31.02 -14.61 13.28
N PHE A 593 29.89 -14.01 12.86
CA PHE A 593 29.84 -13.25 11.60
C PHE A 593 30.78 -12.03 11.58
N LYS A 594 31.15 -11.47 12.74
CA LYS A 594 32.12 -10.35 12.81
C LYS A 594 33.47 -10.76 12.24
N LYS A 595 33.94 -11.97 12.55
CA LYS A 595 35.21 -12.50 12.01
C LYS A 595 35.11 -12.71 10.50
N GLN A 596 33.99 -13.24 10.00
CA GLN A 596 33.75 -13.43 8.58
C GLN A 596 33.76 -12.11 7.79
N ILE A 597 33.13 -11.06 8.32
CA ILE A 597 33.13 -9.72 7.70
C ILE A 597 34.55 -9.15 7.61
N LEU A 598 35.33 -9.28 8.69
CA LEU A 598 36.70 -8.76 8.74
C LEU A 598 37.66 -9.53 7.82
N VAL A 599 37.62 -10.86 7.84
CA VAL A 599 38.55 -11.72 7.06
C VAL A 599 38.34 -11.57 5.55
N ASN A 600 37.10 -11.36 5.11
CA ASN A 600 36.77 -11.24 3.69
C ASN A 600 36.83 -9.80 3.15
N SER A 601 37.48 -8.87 3.86
CA SER A 601 37.64 -7.48 3.42
C SER A 601 36.33 -6.76 3.06
N ILE A 602 35.22 -7.11 3.72
CA ILE A 602 33.90 -6.51 3.44
C ILE A 602 33.86 -5.06 3.93
N CYS A 603 34.47 -4.73 5.08
CA CYS A 603 34.49 -3.35 5.60
C CYS A 603 35.10 -2.34 4.60
N PRO A 604 36.33 -2.54 4.06
CA PRO A 604 36.86 -1.66 3.02
C PRO A 604 35.96 -1.52 1.79
N MET A 605 35.35 -2.63 1.35
CA MET A 605 34.47 -2.64 0.18
C MET A 605 33.23 -1.76 0.37
N ILE A 606 32.58 -1.83 1.55
CA ILE A 606 31.41 -0.99 1.85
C ILE A 606 31.81 0.50 1.87
N VAL A 607 32.97 0.85 2.44
CA VAL A 607 33.47 2.23 2.40
C VAL A 607 33.71 2.68 0.95
N GLN A 608 34.31 1.83 0.12
CA GLN A 608 34.51 2.13 -1.31
C GLN A 608 33.17 2.37 -2.04
N LEU A 609 32.17 1.50 -1.83
CA LEU A 609 30.84 1.66 -2.44
C LEU A 609 30.18 2.97 -2.03
N SER A 610 30.27 3.36 -0.77
CA SER A 610 29.66 4.60 -0.28
C SER A 610 30.18 5.87 -0.97
N GLU A 611 31.41 5.83 -1.49
CA GLU A 611 32.08 6.98 -2.09
C GLU A 611 32.13 6.98 -3.61
N THR A 612 32.28 5.79 -4.22
CA THR A 612 32.69 5.67 -5.62
C THR A 612 31.66 4.99 -6.51
N ASP A 613 30.59 4.40 -5.95
CA ASP A 613 29.54 3.81 -6.79
C ASP A 613 28.83 4.91 -7.61
N ARG A 614 28.38 4.55 -8.81
CA ARG A 614 27.67 5.48 -9.69
C ARG A 614 26.19 5.60 -9.33
N ASP A 615 25.65 4.58 -8.66
CA ASP A 615 24.25 4.51 -8.30
C ASP A 615 24.02 5.10 -6.90
N ILE A 616 23.10 6.07 -6.83
CA ILE A 616 22.78 6.81 -5.60
C ILE A 616 22.23 5.89 -4.51
N TYR A 617 21.42 4.90 -4.88
CA TYR A 617 20.80 3.98 -3.92
C TYR A 617 21.83 3.01 -3.35
N VAL A 618 22.77 2.51 -4.17
CA VAL A 618 23.87 1.67 -3.68
C VAL A 618 24.73 2.43 -2.67
N ARG A 619 25.04 3.71 -2.94
CA ARG A 619 25.79 4.57 -2.01
C ARG A 619 25.03 4.77 -0.70
N ALA A 620 23.72 5.05 -0.77
CA ALA A 620 22.86 5.22 0.39
C ALA A 620 22.81 3.94 1.25
N SER A 621 22.58 2.77 0.64
CA SER A 621 22.58 1.47 1.32
C SER A 621 23.94 1.13 1.92
N ALA A 622 25.04 1.46 1.24
CA ALA A 622 26.39 1.31 1.80
C ALA A 622 26.61 2.22 3.03
N LEU A 623 26.17 3.48 3.00
CA LEU A 623 26.25 4.39 4.16
C LEU A 623 25.37 3.92 5.32
N LYS A 624 24.17 3.41 5.05
CA LYS A 624 23.31 2.78 6.04
C LYS A 624 23.97 1.55 6.66
N CYS A 625 24.61 0.72 5.84
CA CYS A 625 25.40 -0.42 6.29
C CYS A 625 26.56 0.03 7.19
N LEU A 626 27.31 1.07 6.80
CA LEU A 626 28.38 1.66 7.63
C LEU A 626 27.82 2.16 8.97
N THR A 627 26.68 2.84 8.97
CA THR A 627 26.01 3.34 10.17
C THR A 627 25.77 2.21 11.19
N ASN A 628 25.44 1.01 10.73
CA ASN A 628 25.28 -0.15 11.59
C ASN A 628 26.62 -0.80 11.97
N MET A 629 27.61 -0.83 11.07
CA MET A 629 28.94 -1.37 11.36
C MET A 629 29.70 -0.55 12.40
N VAL A 630 29.66 0.78 12.36
CA VAL A 630 30.39 1.66 13.28
C VAL A 630 29.91 1.54 14.73
N LYS A 631 28.70 1.02 14.97
CA LYS A 631 28.19 0.72 16.33
C LYS A 631 28.93 -0.45 16.98
N ILE A 632 29.66 -1.26 16.21
CA ILE A 632 30.40 -2.43 16.68
C ILE A 632 31.89 -2.08 16.84
N LYS A 633 32.36 -1.99 18.08
CA LYS A 633 33.74 -1.60 18.43
C LYS A 633 34.81 -2.40 17.69
N GLN A 634 34.58 -3.69 17.43
CA GLN A 634 35.54 -4.55 16.73
C GLN A 634 35.81 -4.07 15.30
N PHE A 635 34.79 -3.65 14.55
CA PHE A 635 34.96 -3.11 13.19
C PHE A 635 35.66 -1.75 13.21
N TRP A 636 35.36 -0.92 14.22
CA TRP A 636 36.05 0.36 14.39
C TRP A 636 37.56 0.19 14.59
N VAL A 637 37.96 -0.66 15.54
CA VAL A 637 39.37 -0.88 15.89
C VAL A 637 40.14 -1.56 14.78
N HIS A 638 39.56 -2.58 14.12
CA HIS A 638 40.28 -3.40 13.15
C HIS A 638 40.15 -2.95 11.69
N ALA A 639 39.21 -2.06 11.36
CA ALA A 639 39.00 -1.59 9.99
C ALA A 639 38.89 -0.06 9.88
N PHE A 640 37.92 0.58 10.53
CA PHE A 640 37.57 1.96 10.19
C PHE A 640 38.53 3.03 10.72
N SER A 641 39.14 2.81 11.89
CA SER A 641 40.05 3.78 12.51
C SER A 641 41.27 4.08 11.65
N SER A 642 41.73 3.12 10.83
CA SER A 642 42.85 3.31 9.88
C SER A 642 42.43 3.92 8.54
N MET A 643 41.12 4.04 8.25
CA MET A 643 40.60 4.49 6.96
C MET A 643 40.21 5.97 6.90
N ASN A 644 40.47 6.74 7.97
CA ASN A 644 40.04 8.15 8.09
C ASN A 644 38.55 8.37 7.77
N LEU A 645 37.68 7.43 8.20
CA LEU A 645 36.26 7.40 7.83
C LEU A 645 35.52 8.71 8.17
N LEU A 646 35.85 9.33 9.29
CA LEU A 646 35.20 10.56 9.76
C LEU A 646 35.40 11.74 8.80
N GLU A 647 36.64 11.95 8.34
CA GLU A 647 36.95 13.02 7.39
C GLU A 647 36.27 12.76 6.03
N ARG A 648 36.25 11.50 5.60
CA ARG A 648 35.59 11.08 4.35
C ARG A 648 34.07 11.34 4.40
N LEU A 649 33.40 11.00 5.50
CA LEU A 649 31.97 11.30 5.70
C LEU A 649 31.69 12.80 5.74
N LEU A 650 32.53 13.59 6.40
CA LEU A 650 32.41 15.06 6.39
C LEU A 650 32.55 15.63 4.97
N GLN A 651 33.42 15.05 4.14
CA GLN A 651 33.55 15.43 2.74
C GLN A 651 32.31 15.08 1.92
N ILE A 652 31.71 13.90 2.13
CA ILE A 652 30.44 13.51 1.48
C ILE A 652 29.36 14.53 1.82
N VAL A 653 29.12 14.82 3.11
CA VAL A 653 28.11 15.79 3.55
C VAL A 653 28.31 17.17 2.92
N ARG A 654 29.56 17.62 2.74
CA ARG A 654 29.87 18.95 2.19
C ARG A 654 29.82 19.06 0.68
N ARG A 655 30.02 17.95 -0.05
CA ARG A 655 30.19 17.98 -1.51
C ARG A 655 29.06 17.31 -2.28
N GLU A 656 28.30 16.44 -1.62
CA GLU A 656 27.30 15.63 -2.29
C GLU A 656 26.03 16.43 -2.62
N PRO A 657 25.59 16.48 -3.88
CA PRO A 657 24.35 17.17 -4.25
C PRO A 657 23.09 16.40 -3.82
N GLU A 658 23.16 15.08 -3.75
CA GLU A 658 22.02 14.22 -3.46
C GLU A 658 21.66 14.19 -1.97
N GLY A 659 20.46 14.65 -1.64
CA GLY A 659 19.97 14.75 -0.26
C GLY A 659 19.89 13.41 0.46
N ILE A 660 19.56 12.32 -0.24
CA ILE A 660 19.48 10.96 0.31
C ILE A 660 20.85 10.49 0.80
N ILE A 661 21.92 10.76 0.04
CA ILE A 661 23.28 10.37 0.41
C ILE A 661 23.76 11.24 1.58
N ARG A 662 23.50 12.55 1.55
CA ARG A 662 23.81 13.42 2.70
C ARG A 662 23.07 12.97 3.96
N GLN A 663 21.82 12.52 3.85
CA GLN A 663 21.04 12.03 4.98
C GLN A 663 21.71 10.81 5.62
N GLU A 664 22.03 9.79 4.82
CA GLU A 664 22.67 8.57 5.33
C GLU A 664 24.09 8.83 5.86
N ALA A 665 24.87 9.71 5.21
CA ALA A 665 26.18 10.10 5.69
C ALA A 665 26.10 10.85 7.03
N THR A 666 25.11 11.74 7.19
CA THR A 666 24.83 12.45 8.44
C THR A 666 24.43 11.47 9.53
N GLY A 667 23.55 10.51 9.22
CA GLY A 667 23.18 9.42 10.14
C GLY A 667 24.39 8.60 10.61
N CYS A 668 25.34 8.31 9.71
CA CYS A 668 26.59 7.64 10.04
C CYS A 668 27.47 8.48 10.98
N LEU A 669 27.60 9.78 10.74
CA LEU A 669 28.31 10.70 11.63
C LEU A 669 27.68 10.74 13.03
N VAL A 670 26.35 10.77 13.13
CA VAL A 670 25.63 10.69 14.41
C VAL A 670 25.99 9.38 15.13
N ALA A 671 25.94 8.24 14.43
CA ALA A 671 26.27 6.94 15.02
C ALA A 671 27.74 6.85 15.48
N ILE A 672 28.68 7.44 14.74
CA ILE A 672 30.09 7.51 15.17
C ILE A 672 30.19 8.34 16.44
N SER A 673 29.57 9.52 16.50
CA SER A 673 29.63 10.40 17.67
C SER A 673 29.05 9.75 18.94
N ALA A 674 27.99 8.96 18.81
CA ALA A 674 27.33 8.31 19.94
C ALA A 674 28.07 7.06 20.46
N HIS A 675 28.92 6.42 19.63
CA HIS A 675 29.52 5.11 19.96
C HIS A 675 31.04 5.09 20.00
N GLN A 676 31.72 6.10 19.44
CA GLN A 676 33.17 6.16 19.33
C GLN A 676 33.73 7.40 20.03
N GLN A 677 34.95 7.26 20.56
CA GLN A 677 35.65 8.40 21.15
C GLN A 677 36.26 9.25 20.04
N LEU A 678 35.78 10.49 19.92
CA LEU A 678 36.23 11.44 18.91
C LEU A 678 37.37 12.32 19.43
N PRO A 679 38.39 12.59 18.60
CA PRO A 679 39.40 13.61 18.90
C PRO A 679 38.79 15.00 19.11
N PRO A 680 39.25 15.80 20.10
CA PRO A 680 38.65 17.10 20.44
C PRO A 680 38.59 18.09 19.27
N ASN A 681 39.60 18.05 18.40
CA ASN A 681 39.71 18.90 17.21
C ASN A 681 38.62 18.64 16.16
N ILE A 682 37.98 17.46 16.17
CA ILE A 682 36.93 17.11 15.20
C ILE A 682 35.53 17.37 15.77
N ILE A 683 35.40 17.39 17.10
CA ILE A 683 34.12 17.61 17.78
C ILE A 683 33.52 18.98 17.42
N ASP A 684 34.32 20.05 17.41
CA ASP A 684 33.84 21.39 17.05
C ASP A 684 33.39 21.48 15.59
N ILE A 685 34.11 20.79 14.69
CA ILE A 685 33.73 20.68 13.28
C ILE A 685 32.38 19.97 13.16
N LEU A 686 32.17 18.90 13.92
CA LEU A 686 30.92 18.15 13.92
C LEU A 686 29.75 18.99 14.41
N PHE A 687 29.90 19.72 15.53
CA PHE A 687 28.86 20.64 16.02
C PHE A 687 28.50 21.71 14.99
N SER A 688 29.51 22.31 14.33
CA SER A 688 29.29 23.28 13.26
C SER A 688 28.57 22.67 12.06
N THR A 689 28.98 21.48 11.62
CA THR A 689 28.31 20.75 10.53
C THR A 689 26.86 20.43 10.87
N MET A 690 26.57 19.87 12.04
CA MET A 690 25.20 19.52 12.44
C MET A 690 24.31 20.76 12.63
N SER A 691 24.87 21.86 13.14
CA SER A 691 24.16 23.14 13.23
C SER A 691 23.79 23.68 11.84
N PHE A 692 24.72 23.62 10.89
CA PHE A 692 24.49 24.06 9.51
C PHE A 692 23.42 23.21 8.83
N LEU A 693 23.53 21.88 8.93
CA LEU A 693 22.59 20.96 8.30
C LEU A 693 21.16 21.12 8.85
N ALA A 694 21.01 21.26 10.17
CA ALA A 694 19.69 21.43 10.79
C ALA A 694 18.98 22.72 10.33
N THR A 695 19.74 23.78 10.05
CA THR A 695 19.18 25.12 9.77
C THR A 695 19.13 25.48 8.29
N ASN A 696 20.01 24.92 7.45
CA ASN A 696 20.19 25.38 6.06
C ASN A 696 20.09 24.28 5.00
N ASP A 697 20.12 22.97 5.34
CA ASP A 697 20.01 21.95 4.28
C ASP A 697 18.63 22.01 3.62
N LEU A 698 18.55 21.80 2.31
CA LEU A 698 17.26 21.83 1.60
C LEU A 698 16.46 20.53 1.75
N TYR A 699 17.12 19.43 2.14
CA TYR A 699 16.49 18.13 2.25
C TYR A 699 16.06 17.85 3.69
N TYR A 700 14.74 17.77 3.93
CA TYR A 700 14.19 17.56 5.28
C TYR A 700 14.77 16.33 6.00
N GLY A 701 15.10 15.26 5.26
CA GLY A 701 15.70 14.05 5.84
C GLY A 701 17.07 14.31 6.46
N VAL A 702 17.87 15.22 5.89
CA VAL A 702 19.16 15.64 6.45
C VAL A 702 18.95 16.46 7.72
N LYS A 703 17.99 17.40 7.71
CA LYS A 703 17.62 18.19 8.90
C LYS A 703 17.22 17.28 10.06
N ILE A 704 16.40 16.26 9.81
CA ILE A 704 15.99 15.29 10.82
C ILE A 704 17.20 14.56 11.42
N GLN A 705 18.16 14.11 10.61
CA GLN A 705 19.36 13.45 11.13
C GLN A 705 20.24 14.40 11.96
N ALA A 706 20.33 15.67 11.56
CA ALA A 706 21.02 16.69 12.35
C ALA A 706 20.29 17.01 13.67
N ILE A 707 18.96 16.99 13.70
CA ILE A 707 18.17 17.11 14.94
C ILE A 707 18.37 15.88 15.84
N ASN A 708 18.44 14.68 15.26
CA ASN A 708 18.75 13.45 15.98
C ASN A 708 20.14 13.47 16.62
N PHE A 709 21.12 14.15 16.00
CA PHE A 709 22.42 14.39 16.63
C PHE A 709 22.26 15.20 17.93
N TRP A 710 21.50 16.29 17.92
CA TRP A 710 21.24 17.09 19.13
C TRP A 710 20.49 16.31 20.21
N SER A 711 19.56 15.45 19.79
CA SER A 711 18.88 14.50 20.69
C SER A 711 19.89 13.56 21.36
N ALA A 712 20.75 12.92 20.57
CA ALA A 712 21.76 11.99 21.06
C ALA A 712 22.77 12.68 21.99
N TYR A 713 23.21 13.89 21.64
CA TYR A 713 24.11 14.68 22.49
C TYR A 713 23.47 15.05 23.83
N LEU A 714 22.18 15.42 23.81
CA LEU A 714 21.43 15.70 25.04
C LEU A 714 21.34 14.45 25.92
N GLU A 715 20.99 13.29 25.37
CA GLU A 715 20.98 12.01 26.10
C GLU A 715 22.35 11.66 26.68
N GLU A 716 23.44 11.94 25.95
CA GLU A 716 24.80 11.74 26.43
C GLU A 716 25.10 12.63 27.66
N LEU A 717 24.68 13.90 27.66
CA LEU A 717 24.83 14.79 28.81
C LEU A 717 24.07 14.26 30.03
N PHE A 718 22.84 13.78 29.84
CA PHE A 718 22.06 13.14 30.92
C PHE A 718 22.77 11.90 31.46
N HIS A 719 23.26 11.02 30.57
CA HIS A 719 23.98 9.81 30.95
C HIS A 719 25.27 10.12 31.71
N ASN A 720 26.03 11.12 31.26
CA ASN A 720 27.28 11.57 31.89
C ASN A 720 27.03 12.15 33.30
N GLN A 721 25.85 12.72 33.55
CA GLN A 721 25.42 13.13 34.90
C GLN A 721 24.75 12.00 35.71
N GLY A 722 24.72 10.77 35.20
CA GLY A 722 24.27 9.58 35.92
C GLY A 722 22.77 9.26 35.79
N ALA A 723 22.10 9.74 34.74
CA ALA A 723 20.78 9.23 34.37
C ALA A 723 20.90 7.86 33.67
N LEU A 724 20.01 6.94 34.02
CA LEU A 724 19.88 5.61 33.41
C LEU A 724 18.44 5.44 32.93
N ASP A 725 18.25 4.96 31.70
CA ASP A 725 16.92 4.73 31.10
C ASP A 725 16.00 5.96 31.16
N GLY A 726 16.56 7.15 30.94
CA GLY A 726 15.83 8.42 30.93
C GLY A 726 15.43 8.94 32.32
N LYS A 727 15.91 8.33 33.42
CA LYS A 727 15.65 8.78 34.79
C LYS A 727 16.91 8.76 35.67
N PHE A 728 17.00 9.68 36.61
CA PHE A 728 17.98 9.60 37.70
C PHE A 728 17.58 8.48 38.68
N PRO A 729 18.45 7.49 38.93
CA PRO A 729 18.17 6.43 39.90
C PRO A 729 18.27 6.98 41.33
N LYS A 730 17.60 6.33 42.30
CA LYS A 730 17.60 6.76 43.72
C LYS A 730 19.02 6.85 44.32
N GLU A 731 19.92 6.01 43.82
CA GLU A 731 21.31 5.94 44.24
C GLU A 731 22.20 5.93 42.99
N THR A 732 23.24 6.77 42.96
CA THR A 732 24.25 6.79 41.88
C THR A 732 25.64 6.61 42.44
N PHE A 733 26.51 5.92 41.69
CA PHE A 733 27.93 5.87 42.03
C PHE A 733 28.60 7.19 41.65
N SER A 734 29.04 7.97 42.63
CA SER A 734 29.83 9.18 42.36
C SER A 734 31.26 8.78 42.01
N ARG A 735 31.68 9.02 40.76
CA ARG A 735 33.07 8.81 40.31
C ARG A 735 34.06 9.69 41.07
N GLU A 736 33.63 10.89 41.46
CA GLU A 736 34.42 11.87 42.21
C GLU A 736 34.68 11.43 43.66
N HIS A 737 33.66 10.86 44.32
CA HIS A 737 33.74 10.44 45.73
C HIS A 737 34.01 8.93 45.91
N LYS A 738 34.07 8.17 44.81
CA LYS A 738 34.18 6.69 44.76
C LYS A 738 33.20 5.97 45.72
N LYS A 739 31.99 6.50 45.89
CA LYS A 739 30.94 5.96 46.78
C LYS A 739 29.56 6.04 46.13
N ILE A 740 28.66 5.17 46.57
CA ILE A 740 27.23 5.23 46.24
C ILE A 740 26.63 6.40 47.02
N VAL A 741 26.05 7.36 46.31
CA VAL A 741 25.44 8.58 46.86
C VAL A 741 23.94 8.54 46.54
N GLN A 742 23.10 8.76 47.55
CA GLN A 742 21.67 8.98 47.36
C GLN A 742 21.43 10.32 46.69
N LEU A 743 20.70 10.30 45.58
CA LEU A 743 20.38 11.51 44.82
C LEU A 743 19.26 12.28 45.51
N THR A 744 19.63 13.35 46.20
CA THR A 744 18.66 14.33 46.74
C THR A 744 18.12 15.21 45.61
N PRO A 745 16.90 15.78 45.76
CA PRO A 745 16.35 16.73 44.80
C PRO A 745 17.32 17.87 44.44
N ASP A 746 18.05 18.41 45.41
CA ASP A 746 19.06 19.46 45.19
C ASP A 746 20.23 18.99 44.32
N GLN A 747 20.67 17.74 44.48
CA GLN A 747 21.75 17.16 43.67
C GLN A 747 21.28 16.92 42.23
N ILE A 748 20.05 16.46 42.06
CA ILE A 748 19.43 16.32 40.73
C ILE A 748 19.34 17.70 40.07
N ASN A 749 18.88 18.72 40.80
CA ASN A 749 18.74 20.08 40.29
C ASN A 749 20.11 20.67 39.85
N ARG A 750 21.17 20.48 40.65
CA ARG A 750 22.55 20.87 40.26
C ARG A 750 23.06 20.14 39.01
N ARG A 751 22.71 18.87 38.83
CA ARG A 751 23.08 18.08 37.65
C ARG A 751 22.31 18.56 36.40
N LEU A 752 21.02 18.90 36.55
CA LEU A 752 20.21 19.46 35.48
C LEU A 752 20.75 20.82 35.01
N HIS A 753 21.16 21.70 35.92
CA HIS A 753 21.84 22.95 35.57
C HIS A 753 23.09 22.69 34.71
N LYS A 754 23.96 21.76 35.12
CA LYS A 754 25.14 21.39 34.32
C LYS A 754 24.78 20.88 32.91
N ILE A 755 23.73 20.06 32.79
CA ILE A 755 23.27 19.55 31.48
C ILE A 755 22.83 20.70 30.59
N ILE A 756 22.00 21.59 31.13
CA ILE A 756 21.45 22.74 30.42
C ILE A 756 22.56 23.71 30.01
N ASP A 757 23.48 24.02 30.91
CA ASP A 757 24.62 24.90 30.63
C ASP A 757 25.52 24.30 29.54
N SER A 758 25.84 23.01 29.62
CA SER A 758 26.63 22.32 28.59
C SER A 758 25.94 22.26 27.23
N PHE A 759 24.61 22.05 27.20
CA PHE A 759 23.85 22.06 25.94
C PHE A 759 23.78 23.46 25.32
N SER A 760 23.65 24.49 26.15
CA SER A 760 23.70 25.90 25.75
C SER A 760 25.09 26.31 25.24
N GLU A 761 26.17 25.86 25.91
CA GLU A 761 27.55 26.12 25.50
C GLU A 761 27.88 25.58 24.10
N LYS A 762 27.20 24.52 23.66
CA LYS A 762 27.31 24.00 22.29
C LYS A 762 26.28 24.58 21.31
N GLY A 763 25.44 25.52 21.75
CA GLY A 763 24.46 26.21 20.91
C GLY A 763 23.20 25.39 20.60
N GLY A 764 22.97 24.26 21.29
CA GLY A 764 21.88 23.34 20.98
C GLY A 764 20.50 24.00 21.05
N PHE A 765 20.26 24.85 22.07
CA PHE A 765 18.99 25.60 22.19
C PHE A 765 18.77 26.59 21.05
N GLY A 766 19.82 27.27 20.58
CA GLY A 766 19.75 28.18 19.45
C GLY A 766 19.41 27.47 18.15
N VAL A 767 19.95 26.26 17.93
CA VAL A 767 19.60 25.44 16.77
C VAL A 767 18.14 24.99 16.82
N LEU A 768 17.65 24.49 17.97
CA LEU A 768 16.26 24.06 18.11
C LEU A 768 15.26 25.19 17.87
N LEU A 769 15.55 26.39 18.36
CA LEU A 769 14.70 27.55 18.09
C LEU A 769 14.75 27.95 16.62
N ALA A 770 15.93 27.95 15.97
CA ALA A 770 16.02 28.23 14.55
C ALA A 770 15.17 27.26 13.71
N VAL A 771 15.14 25.97 14.06
CA VAL A 771 14.29 24.96 13.40
C VAL A 771 12.80 25.18 13.71
N LEU A 772 12.45 25.57 14.94
CA LEU A 772 11.05 25.82 15.34
C LEU A 772 10.40 26.95 14.54
N TYR A 773 11.19 27.95 14.14
CA TYR A 773 10.75 29.08 13.33
C TYR A 773 10.99 28.90 11.82
N ASP A 774 11.45 27.73 11.37
CA ASP A 774 11.59 27.43 9.96
C ASP A 774 10.22 27.10 9.33
N GLU A 775 9.78 27.96 8.41
CA GLU A 775 8.49 27.84 7.74
C GLU A 775 8.47 26.70 6.71
N ASN A 776 9.62 26.17 6.28
CA ASN A 776 9.70 25.36 5.06
C ASN A 776 9.49 23.84 5.27
N ASP A 777 9.74 23.28 6.46
CA ASP A 777 9.74 21.81 6.64
C ASP A 777 8.90 21.32 7.84
N ILE A 778 7.77 20.66 7.58
CA ILE A 778 6.87 20.13 8.64
C ILE A 778 7.49 18.94 9.37
N GLU A 779 8.17 18.04 8.67
CA GLU A 779 8.72 16.83 9.30
C GLU A 779 9.93 17.14 10.20
N ALA A 780 10.78 18.10 9.81
CA ALA A 780 11.84 18.61 10.67
C ALA A 780 11.26 19.32 11.92
N LEU A 781 10.19 20.11 11.73
CA LEU A 781 9.47 20.75 12.83
C LEU A 781 8.90 19.73 13.83
N LYS A 782 8.23 18.67 13.36
CA LYS A 782 7.72 17.57 14.22
C LYS A 782 8.82 16.91 15.04
N SER A 783 9.96 16.60 14.39
CA SER A 783 11.13 16.01 15.05
C SER A 783 11.67 16.94 16.14
N CYS A 784 11.79 18.24 15.84
CA CYS A 784 12.21 19.26 16.79
C CYS A 784 11.24 19.38 17.99
N ILE A 785 9.93 19.49 17.74
CA ILE A 785 8.91 19.55 18.79
C ILE A 785 8.98 18.33 19.72
N THR A 786 9.15 17.13 19.15
CA THR A 786 9.26 15.88 19.93
C THR A 786 10.47 15.93 20.89
N LEU A 787 11.61 16.43 20.41
CA LEU A 787 12.81 16.61 21.24
C LEU A 787 12.56 17.62 22.36
N ILE A 788 11.96 18.78 22.03
CA ILE A 788 11.63 19.83 23.00
C ILE A 788 10.68 19.30 24.07
N GLN A 789 9.60 18.62 23.69
CA GLN A 789 8.63 18.02 24.61
C GLN A 789 9.30 16.97 25.51
N THR A 790 10.18 16.13 24.95
CA THR A 790 10.93 15.12 25.73
C THR A 790 11.80 15.78 26.80
N LEU A 791 12.52 16.85 26.44
CA LEU A 791 13.32 17.62 27.40
C LEU A 791 12.42 18.27 28.47
N MET A 792 11.36 18.98 28.07
CA MET A 792 10.46 19.68 29.00
C MET A 792 9.80 18.71 29.98
N ASN A 793 9.33 17.55 29.52
CA ASN A 793 8.75 16.52 30.38
C ASN A 793 9.75 16.02 31.43
N ARG A 794 11.03 15.87 31.08
CA ARG A 794 12.09 15.49 32.05
C ARG A 794 12.38 16.60 33.05
N LEU A 795 12.42 17.87 32.62
CA LEU A 795 12.62 19.00 33.52
C LEU A 795 11.46 19.17 34.50
N ILE A 796 10.22 18.96 34.04
CA ILE A 796 9.02 18.99 34.87
C ILE A 796 9.02 17.84 35.88
N LEU A 797 9.38 16.61 35.45
CA LEU A 797 9.45 15.43 36.31
C LEU A 797 10.31 15.65 37.58
N TYR A 798 11.38 16.45 37.45
CA TYR A 798 12.32 16.74 38.54
C TYR A 798 12.12 18.11 39.19
N GLY A 799 11.02 18.81 38.91
CA GLY A 799 10.70 20.10 39.55
C GLY A 799 11.57 21.28 39.11
N PHE A 800 12.43 21.12 38.10
CA PHE A 800 13.37 22.14 37.63
C PHE A 800 12.65 23.42 37.16
N VAL A 801 11.53 23.26 36.46
CA VAL A 801 10.72 24.37 35.94
C VAL A 801 9.97 25.13 37.07
N GLY A 802 9.73 24.49 38.21
CA GLY A 802 9.05 25.07 39.36
C GLY A 802 9.95 25.94 40.25
N ASP A 803 11.22 25.56 40.41
CA ASP A 803 12.20 26.28 41.23
C ASP A 803 12.77 27.53 40.54
N ASN A 804 12.85 27.54 39.20
CA ASN A 804 13.37 28.68 38.42
C ASN A 804 12.47 29.91 38.39
N LYS A 805 11.25 29.87 38.96
CA LYS A 805 10.43 31.08 39.17
C LYS A 805 10.96 32.00 40.29
N LYS A 806 11.96 31.56 41.06
CA LYS A 806 12.52 32.33 42.19
C LYS A 806 13.81 33.09 41.86
N ILE A 807 14.35 32.95 40.66
CA ILE A 807 15.54 33.67 40.21
C ILE A 807 15.11 34.56 39.04
N ASP A 808 15.34 35.86 39.18
CA ASP A 808 14.99 36.95 38.25
C ASP A 808 13.54 37.48 38.28
N GLN A 809 13.16 37.99 39.45
CA GLN A 809 12.34 39.22 39.49
C GLN A 809 13.29 40.41 39.50
N ASN A 810 13.75 40.82 38.31
CA ASN A 810 14.10 42.21 38.02
C ASN A 810 14.18 42.44 36.49
N GLU A 811 13.32 43.36 36.05
CA GLU A 811 13.36 44.17 34.84
C GLU A 811 12.76 43.66 33.51
N ASP A 812 11.71 44.40 33.13
CA ASP A 812 11.05 44.47 31.83
C ASP A 812 12.05 44.63 30.68
N ASN A 813 12.06 43.70 29.71
CA ASN A 813 12.61 43.92 28.36
C ASN A 813 12.15 42.82 27.39
N ALA A 814 10.88 42.85 26.99
CA ALA A 814 10.35 41.98 25.93
C ALA A 814 10.84 42.38 24.52
N ASP A 815 11.15 43.66 24.30
CA ASP A 815 11.57 44.17 22.99
C ASP A 815 13.06 43.91 22.67
N MET A 816 13.92 43.78 23.68
CA MET A 816 15.33 43.46 23.50
C MET A 816 15.58 41.98 23.15
N LYS A 817 14.65 41.07 23.53
CA LYS A 817 14.72 39.62 23.25
C LYS A 817 14.35 39.27 21.79
N LYS A 818 13.42 40.01 21.16
CA LYS A 818 13.12 39.90 19.70
C LYS A 818 14.29 40.40 18.83
N SER A 819 15.00 41.44 19.27
CA SER A 819 16.14 42.03 18.57
C SER A 819 17.36 41.07 18.47
N LYS A 820 17.64 40.29 19.51
CA LYS A 820 18.74 39.30 19.49
C LYS A 820 18.46 38.14 18.53
N PHE A 821 17.20 37.70 18.44
CA PHE A 821 16.78 36.61 17.55
C PHE A 821 16.88 36.98 16.06
N ASN A 822 16.53 38.22 15.71
CA ASN A 822 16.71 38.75 14.35
C ASN A 822 18.20 38.80 13.91
N SER A 823 19.16 38.81 14.86
CA SER A 823 20.58 38.76 14.54
C SER A 823 21.09 37.35 14.18
N ILE A 824 20.37 36.30 14.59
CA ILE A 824 20.71 34.89 14.32
C ILE A 824 20.28 34.49 12.89
N ASN A 825 19.20 35.10 12.39
CA ASN A 825 18.70 34.99 11.02
C ASN A 825 19.29 36.08 10.12
N GLY A 826 20.60 36.02 9.86
CA GLY A 826 21.34 36.94 8.99
C GLY A 826 20.94 36.91 7.49
N TYR A 827 19.65 37.01 7.20
CA TYR A 827 19.11 37.45 5.91
C TYR A 827 18.48 38.84 6.12
N ASN A 828 19.30 39.88 5.93
CA ASN A 828 18.75 41.11 5.39
C ASN A 828 18.34 40.79 3.94
N LEU A 829 17.11 40.32 3.74
CA LEU A 829 16.46 40.48 2.44
C LEU A 829 16.49 41.98 2.13
N PRO A 830 17.00 42.41 0.96
CA PRO A 830 16.97 43.81 0.62
C PRO A 830 15.51 44.24 0.70
N ARG A 831 15.23 45.28 1.50
CA ARG A 831 14.00 46.04 1.35
C ARG A 831 14.00 46.48 -0.11
N VAL A 832 13.15 45.87 -0.91
CA VAL A 832 12.84 46.32 -2.26
C VAL A 832 12.34 47.74 -2.07
N ASN A 833 13.11 48.74 -2.51
CA ASN A 833 12.64 50.11 -2.54
C ASN A 833 11.45 50.16 -3.52
N ASP A 834 10.46 51.02 -3.26
CA ASP A 834 9.30 51.23 -4.14
C ASP A 834 9.69 51.62 -5.60
N GLU A 835 10.96 51.97 -5.84
CA GLU A 835 11.53 52.19 -7.17
C GLU A 835 11.83 50.89 -7.94
N ASP A 836 12.17 49.79 -7.28
CA ASP A 836 12.47 48.48 -7.91
C ASP A 836 11.19 47.73 -8.29
N ILE A 837 10.10 47.90 -7.53
CA ILE A 837 8.75 47.41 -7.87
C ILE A 837 8.23 48.09 -9.14
N ASN A 838 8.53 49.38 -9.32
CA ASN A 838 8.17 50.13 -10.52
C ASN A 838 9.02 49.73 -11.75
N LEU A 839 10.24 49.23 -11.56
CA LEU A 839 11.09 48.69 -12.63
C LEU A 839 10.62 47.30 -13.09
N LEU A 840 10.24 46.41 -12.15
CA LEU A 840 9.64 45.10 -12.44
C LEU A 840 8.27 45.23 -13.09
N ALA A 841 7.43 46.18 -12.65
CA ALA A 841 6.14 46.46 -13.28
C ALA A 841 6.28 46.99 -14.72
N LYS A 842 7.31 47.79 -15.00
CA LYS A 842 7.64 48.25 -16.37
C LYS A 842 8.24 47.16 -17.26
N ALA A 843 8.89 46.16 -16.68
CA ALA A 843 9.38 44.99 -17.41
C ALA A 843 8.23 44.03 -17.76
N TYR A 844 7.28 43.81 -16.85
CA TYR A 844 6.08 43.00 -17.08
C TYR A 844 5.13 43.62 -18.12
N ALA A 845 4.99 44.95 -18.15
CA ALA A 845 4.16 45.64 -19.14
C ALA A 845 4.70 45.54 -20.59
N LYS A 846 5.96 45.15 -20.80
CA LYS A 846 6.54 44.92 -22.14
C LYS A 846 6.40 43.50 -22.67
N LEU A 847 5.94 42.55 -21.84
CA LEU A 847 5.80 41.13 -22.20
C LEU A 847 4.41 40.75 -22.71
N SER A 848 3.43 41.66 -22.71
CA SER A 848 2.05 41.34 -23.10
C SER A 848 1.73 41.51 -24.59
N THR A 849 2.72 41.68 -25.49
CA THR A 849 2.42 42.02 -26.89
C THR A 849 3.09 41.16 -27.96
N ASN A 850 3.65 39.97 -27.68
CA ASN A 850 4.00 39.07 -28.79
C ASN A 850 3.86 37.59 -28.41
N ASP A 851 2.88 36.96 -29.07
CA ASP A 851 2.65 35.53 -29.14
C ASP A 851 3.84 34.75 -29.72
N SER A 852 3.90 33.47 -29.33
CA SER A 852 4.62 32.37 -30.00
C SER A 852 6.13 32.25 -29.75
N ASN A 853 6.52 31.63 -28.63
CA ASN A 853 7.62 30.64 -28.54
C ASN A 853 7.86 30.17 -27.09
N SER A 854 6.93 29.38 -26.56
CA SER A 854 7.07 28.71 -25.26
C SER A 854 7.82 27.38 -25.43
N PHE A 855 9.16 27.38 -25.52
CA PHE A 855 9.98 26.19 -25.22
C PHE A 855 11.51 26.42 -25.05
N ILE A 856 12.04 27.65 -24.99
CA ILE A 856 13.52 27.86 -24.99
C ILE A 856 14.10 28.72 -23.84
N TYR A 857 13.31 29.34 -22.95
CA TYR A 857 13.86 30.31 -21.96
C TYR A 857 13.63 29.98 -20.48
N ILE A 858 14.01 28.77 -20.03
CA ILE A 858 14.29 28.52 -18.59
C ILE A 858 15.81 28.67 -18.28
N ASN A 859 16.65 28.95 -19.29
CA ASN A 859 18.09 29.21 -19.10
C ASN A 859 18.47 30.71 -19.11
N GLY A 860 17.54 31.63 -18.82
CA GLY A 860 17.70 33.06 -19.15
C GLY A 860 17.61 34.09 -18.02
N THR A 861 17.55 33.69 -16.74
CA THR A 861 17.60 34.61 -15.59
C THR A 861 18.48 34.03 -14.49
N VAL A 862 19.68 33.64 -14.90
CA VAL A 862 20.86 33.55 -14.03
C VAL A 862 21.45 34.97 -14.04
N ASN A 863 21.21 35.74 -12.99
CA ASN A 863 22.01 36.94 -12.76
C ASN A 863 23.48 36.51 -12.57
N GLU A 864 24.41 37.34 -13.03
CA GLU A 864 25.87 37.16 -13.06
C GLU A 864 26.54 36.98 -11.67
N SER A 865 25.80 36.55 -10.64
CA SER A 865 26.31 36.07 -9.35
C SER A 865 26.21 34.54 -9.16
N ASP A 866 25.59 33.80 -10.09
CA ASP A 866 25.36 32.35 -9.97
C ASP A 866 26.23 31.48 -10.91
N GLU A 867 27.13 32.08 -11.69
CA GLU A 867 28.16 31.32 -12.44
C GLU A 867 29.22 30.66 -11.53
N ASP A 868 29.28 31.02 -10.24
CA ASP A 868 30.20 30.44 -9.25
C ASP A 868 29.72 29.09 -8.65
N LEU A 869 28.47 28.66 -8.89
CA LEU A 869 27.89 27.44 -8.29
C LEU A 869 28.09 26.16 -9.12
N ARG A 870 28.61 26.25 -10.34
CA ARG A 870 28.98 25.07 -11.17
C ARG A 870 30.46 24.70 -11.08
N GLY A 871 31.25 25.44 -10.30
CA GLY A 871 32.67 25.15 -10.05
C GLY A 871 32.88 24.57 -8.66
N SER A 872 33.13 23.24 -8.57
CA SER A 872 34.10 22.55 -7.70
C SER A 872 34.52 23.12 -6.32
N LYS A 873 33.70 23.92 -5.63
CA LYS A 873 33.93 24.40 -4.27
C LYS A 873 32.83 23.83 -3.38
N GLY A 874 33.14 22.76 -2.66
CA GLY A 874 32.21 22.18 -1.68
C GLY A 874 31.79 23.18 -0.60
N ILE A 875 30.71 22.89 0.11
CA ILE A 875 30.19 23.71 1.22
C ILE A 875 31.31 23.93 2.24
N GLN A 876 31.84 25.14 2.34
CA GLN A 876 32.80 25.52 3.36
C GLN A 876 32.03 25.89 4.63
N ILE A 877 31.93 24.93 5.55
CA ILE A 877 31.34 25.16 6.87
C ILE A 877 32.44 25.67 7.80
N ASP A 878 32.27 26.88 8.33
CA ASP A 878 33.16 27.41 9.37
C ASP A 878 33.16 26.45 10.57
N THR A 879 34.36 26.07 11.02
CA THR A 879 34.58 25.23 12.21
C THR A 879 33.94 25.77 13.49
N LYS A 880 33.64 27.07 13.53
CA LYS A 880 32.98 27.75 14.65
C LYS A 880 31.55 28.21 14.35
N TYR A 881 30.93 27.73 13.27
CA TYR A 881 29.56 28.10 12.89
C TYR A 881 28.55 27.89 14.03
N TYR A 882 28.72 26.86 14.87
CA TYR A 882 27.82 26.63 16.01
C TYR A 882 27.86 27.74 17.07
N GLU A 883 28.94 28.52 17.15
CA GLU A 883 29.11 29.57 18.17
C GLU A 883 28.05 30.67 18.06
N LYS A 884 27.49 30.90 16.86
CA LYS A 884 26.41 31.88 16.65
C LYS A 884 25.12 31.51 17.41
N PHE A 885 24.93 30.23 17.73
CA PHE A 885 23.77 29.72 18.44
C PHE A 885 23.97 29.66 19.97
N ARG A 886 25.17 29.97 20.48
CA ARG A 886 25.47 30.02 21.93
C ARG A 886 24.80 31.20 22.67
N GLN A 887 24.18 32.11 21.92
CA GLN A 887 23.60 33.33 22.50
C GLN A 887 22.39 33.05 23.40
N ILE A 888 21.78 31.87 23.28
CA ILE A 888 20.55 31.51 23.99
C ILE A 888 20.90 30.66 25.22
N SER A 889 20.63 31.23 26.40
CA SER A 889 20.78 30.52 27.67
C SER A 889 19.67 29.48 27.86
N GLY A 890 19.93 28.47 28.68
CA GLY A 890 18.92 27.45 28.96
C GLY A 890 17.66 27.98 29.64
N ASN A 891 17.80 28.95 30.54
CA ASN A 891 16.66 29.59 31.19
C ASN A 891 15.83 30.41 30.18
N GLU A 892 16.49 31.15 29.30
CA GLU A 892 15.84 31.89 28.21
C GLU A 892 15.08 30.95 27.26
N PHE A 893 15.67 29.81 26.90
CA PHE A 893 14.99 28.79 26.11
C PHE A 893 13.73 28.25 26.79
N ILE A 894 13.81 27.89 28.08
CA ILE A 894 12.68 27.38 28.85
C ILE A 894 11.56 28.43 28.93
N GLU A 895 11.90 29.71 29.16
CA GLU A 895 10.92 30.80 29.16
C GLU A 895 10.20 30.94 27.82
N ILE A 896 10.92 30.84 26.70
CA ILE A 896 10.35 30.92 25.35
C ILE A 896 9.39 29.75 25.14
N ILE A 897 9.83 28.51 25.40
CA ILE A 897 9.01 27.31 25.17
C ILE A 897 7.76 27.29 26.05
N LEU A 898 7.82 27.76 27.30
CA LEU A 898 6.64 27.86 28.16
C LEU A 898 5.58 28.85 27.67
N ARG A 899 5.96 29.82 26.83
CA ARG A 899 5.06 30.82 26.23
C ARG A 899 4.56 30.42 24.85
N VAL A 900 5.19 29.44 24.21
CA VAL A 900 4.89 29.00 22.85
C VAL A 900 3.93 27.80 22.87
N ASN A 901 2.81 27.90 22.15
CA ASN A 901 1.92 26.76 21.94
C ASN A 901 2.47 25.87 20.80
N LEU A 902 3.28 24.87 21.16
CA LEU A 902 3.90 23.95 20.20
C LEU A 902 2.86 23.19 19.37
N ASP A 903 1.79 22.73 20.01
CA ASP A 903 0.68 22.04 19.32
C ASP A 903 -0.07 23.01 18.41
N GLY A 904 -0.22 24.27 18.83
CA GLY A 904 -0.78 25.35 18.02
C GLY A 904 0.04 25.66 16.76
N ILE A 905 1.38 25.67 16.84
CA ILE A 905 2.24 25.86 15.66
C ILE A 905 2.07 24.70 14.68
N LEU A 906 2.05 23.47 15.19
CA LEU A 906 1.89 22.27 14.35
C LEU A 906 0.49 22.21 13.72
N ASN A 907 -0.55 22.53 14.50
CA ASN A 907 -1.94 22.56 14.04
C ASN A 907 -2.15 23.68 13.03
N ALA A 908 -1.66 24.91 13.27
CA ALA A 908 -1.78 26.00 12.31
C ALA A 908 -1.16 25.65 10.94
N LYS A 909 0.01 24.97 10.95
CA LYS A 909 0.66 24.52 9.72
C LYS A 909 -0.09 23.36 9.04
N SER A 910 -0.68 22.46 9.83
CA SER A 910 -1.51 21.35 9.33
C SER A 910 -2.87 21.82 8.82
N GLU A 911 -3.48 22.79 9.49
CA GLU A 911 -4.74 23.45 9.14
C GLU A 911 -4.56 24.34 7.91
N TRP A 912 -3.45 25.05 7.76
CA TRP A 912 -3.13 25.76 6.51
C TRP A 912 -3.11 24.80 5.29
N LEU A 913 -2.59 23.58 5.49
CA LEU A 913 -2.62 22.51 4.49
C LEU A 913 -4.01 21.90 4.23
N GLN A 914 -4.93 21.96 5.21
CA GLN A 914 -6.28 21.41 5.09
C GLN A 914 -7.32 22.46 4.63
N SER A 915 -7.18 23.70 5.07
CA SER A 915 -8.08 24.83 4.79
C SER A 915 -8.05 25.24 3.31
N SER A 916 -6.97 24.95 2.60
CA SER A 916 -6.89 25.02 1.14
C SER A 916 -7.82 24.03 0.40
N THR A 917 -8.66 23.23 1.11
CA THR A 917 -9.55 22.21 0.53
C THR A 917 -11.01 22.17 1.05
N GLY A 918 -11.48 23.18 1.81
CA GLY A 918 -12.82 23.19 2.47
C GLY A 918 -14.03 23.56 1.57
N LEU A 919 -15.27 23.28 2.04
CA LEU A 919 -16.53 23.55 1.30
C LEU A 919 -16.79 25.04 1.04
N GLU A 920 -16.59 25.89 2.06
CA GLU A 920 -16.76 27.34 1.88
C GLU A 920 -15.74 27.88 0.88
N SER A 921 -14.49 27.41 0.95
CA SER A 921 -13.47 27.69 -0.08
C SER A 921 -13.92 27.21 -1.45
N LEU A 922 -14.51 26.02 -1.57
CA LEU A 922 -15.01 25.51 -2.86
C LEU A 922 -16.20 26.33 -3.39
N LEU A 923 -17.13 26.74 -2.53
CA LEU A 923 -18.26 27.60 -2.90
C LEU A 923 -17.74 28.97 -3.36
N ASP A 924 -16.77 29.52 -2.64
CA ASP A 924 -16.13 30.79 -2.98
C ASP A 924 -15.35 30.66 -4.29
N ASP A 925 -14.59 29.58 -4.50
CA ASP A 925 -13.87 29.27 -5.74
C ASP A 925 -14.83 29.16 -6.93
N ILE A 926 -15.98 28.49 -6.76
CA ILE A 926 -17.02 28.36 -7.78
C ILE A 926 -17.62 29.74 -8.07
N ILE A 927 -18.02 30.51 -7.05
CA ILE A 927 -18.60 31.85 -7.24
C ILE A 927 -17.60 32.79 -7.93
N LEU A 928 -16.31 32.70 -7.59
CA LEU A 928 -15.23 33.48 -8.18
C LEU A 928 -14.96 33.07 -9.64
N SER A 929 -15.08 31.78 -9.99
CA SER A 929 -14.88 31.30 -11.36
C SER A 929 -15.93 31.85 -12.35
N PHE A 930 -17.10 32.29 -11.87
CA PHE A 930 -18.15 32.94 -12.69
C PHE A 930 -17.90 34.44 -12.99
N SER A 931 -16.81 35.05 -12.54
CA SER A 931 -16.59 36.51 -12.64
C SER A 931 -15.79 37.02 -13.85
N SER A 932 -15.27 36.10 -14.67
CA SER A 932 -14.58 36.28 -15.97
C SER A 932 -13.73 37.56 -16.19
N GLU A 933 -12.43 37.44 -15.93
CA GLU A 933 -11.35 37.76 -16.89
C GLU A 933 -10.17 36.85 -16.52
N LYS A 934 -9.48 36.27 -17.51
CA LYS A 934 -8.38 35.29 -17.39
C LYS A 934 -7.56 35.39 -16.09
N TYR A 935 -7.89 34.57 -15.11
CA TYR A 935 -6.93 34.08 -14.14
C TYR A 935 -6.72 32.61 -14.48
N GLU A 936 -5.69 32.33 -15.28
CA GLU A 936 -5.04 31.02 -15.21
C GLU A 936 -4.57 30.88 -13.76
N MET A 937 -5.35 30.13 -12.97
CA MET A 937 -4.95 29.72 -11.64
C MET A 937 -3.91 28.61 -11.79
N ASP A 938 -2.71 28.99 -12.21
CA ASP A 938 -1.50 28.22 -11.98
C ASP A 938 -1.19 28.32 -10.48
N CYS A 939 -1.76 27.40 -9.70
CA CYS A 939 -1.24 26.95 -8.42
C CYS A 939 -2.07 25.74 -7.94
N TYR A 940 -1.68 24.55 -8.43
CA TYR A 940 -1.74 23.30 -7.69
C TYR A 940 -0.42 22.55 -7.89
#